data_AF-A0A7K6QN82-F1
#
_entry.id   AF-A0A7K6QN82-F1
#
_cell.length_a   1.000
_cell.length_b   1.000
_cell.length_c   1.000
_cell.angle_alpha   90.00
_cell.angle_beta   90.00
_cell.angle_gamma   90.00
#
_symmetry.space_group_name_H-M   'P 1'
#
loop_
_entity.id
_entity.type
_entity.pdbx_description
1 polymer ?
#
loop_
_entity_poly.entity_id
_entity_poly.type
_entity_poly.pdbx_seq_one_letter_code
_entity_poly.pdbx_strand_id
1 'polypeptide(L)'
;MSLRAESHAATSTLKKLAADMSNIIESLDTRELHVEGEEVDSEVLTDPKGTVCIPFSAIYHTHGFKEPGLQAYLTGCPVRVRVLEVERFTSTKKVPSPNVYTIELTHGEFVWHVKRKFKHFQEFHRELLRYKAFVRIPIPTRRYYFSCKSFFSSPLLAGEDKPSYCPSVSLGQGSMKQLEDYLTNILKMPMYRNYHGTMEFVAVSQLSFIHDLGPKGIEGFIMKRSGGHRIPGLNCCGQGRMCYRWSKRWLVVKDSFLMYMKPDSGAISFVLLVDKEFNIKIGQKETETKYGLQIDNLSRSLILKCNSYRHAQWWRQGIDEFIRKHGKDFLTEHRFGSYAAVQENTLAKWYVNAKWYFEDVANAMEAAKEEIFITDWWLSPEIFMKRPVVEGNRWRLDCILKRKAQQGVKIFVMLYKEVELALGINSEYSKRTLMHLHPNIKVMRHPDHVSSSVYLWAHHEKLVIVDQSVAFVGGIDLAYGRWDDDEHRLTDVGSVKRAATSKSLSAANLASAAESSERVPLQPQALSPESHLFEKSADDAPDTSKMKGVGKPKKFSRFSIYKHLHKHGMHHADSVSSIDSESSYSSPPRSQPNIIQSLRPHLKMFHHHSESKQGLAEPREDKGSIRSLKTGVGELLGETRFWHGKDYCNFVFKDWVQLDKPFADFIDRYTTPRMPWHDISSVVHGRAARDIARHFIQRWNFTKIMKPKYRSLSYPFLLPKSQQTANELKYQVPEAVPATVQVIRSAADWSAGIKYHEESIHKAYISVIENSKHYIYIENQFFISCADDKVVWNKIGDAIAQRILKAHRENKRFRVYVVIPLLPGFEGDISTGGGNALQAIMHFNYRTMCRGENSILGQLKAEVGDKWINYISFCGLRTYAELEGKLVTELIYVHSKLLIADDNTVIIGSANINDRSMLGKRDSEMAVIVQDTESVPSVMDGREYRAGRFAQSLRLRCFRVVLGGSDLNPEHQDPVCDKFFKEVWISTAARNATIFDRVFRCLPSDQVNNLTQLREFINKPKLANDDPAKAAEELKKIRGFLVQFPFRFLEEEYLLPSVGTKESMVPMEVWT
;
A
#
# COMPACT_ATOMS: atom_id res chain seq x y z
N MET A 1 -13.21 89.95 40.60
CA MET A 1 -12.22 90.01 39.50
C MET A 1 -12.08 88.63 38.87
N SER A 2 -12.16 88.58 37.54
CA SER A 2 -11.58 87.59 36.60
C SER A 2 -11.95 86.11 36.77
N LEU A 3 -12.89 85.52 36.01
CA LEU A 3 -12.91 85.13 34.58
C LEU A 3 -12.31 83.74 34.30
N ARG A 4 -13.19 82.94 33.68
CA ARG A 4 -13.11 81.54 33.25
C ARG A 4 -11.94 81.24 32.30
N ALA A 5 -11.39 80.03 32.42
CA ALA A 5 -10.79 79.29 31.29
C ALA A 5 -11.03 77.79 31.49
N GLU A 6 -12.11 77.29 30.87
CA GLU A 6 -12.37 75.86 30.69
C GLU A 6 -11.45 75.27 29.61
N SER A 7 -11.03 74.03 29.87
CA SER A 7 -10.10 73.24 29.07
C SER A 7 -10.70 72.77 27.73
N HIS A 8 -10.55 73.54 26.67
CA HIS A 8 -10.78 73.10 25.29
C HIS A 8 -9.46 72.70 24.61
N ALA A 9 -8.94 71.49 24.87
CA ALA A 9 -7.79 70.98 24.13
C ALA A 9 -7.81 69.47 23.79
N ALA A 10 -8.77 68.67 24.28
CA ALA A 10 -8.79 67.22 24.01
C ALA A 10 -9.75 66.77 22.90
N THR A 11 -10.72 67.59 22.49
CA THR A 11 -11.78 67.21 21.54
C THR A 11 -11.42 67.44 20.07
N SER A 12 -10.47 68.34 19.78
CA SER A 12 -10.07 68.71 18.41
C SER A 12 -9.24 67.62 17.73
N THR A 13 -8.33 66.98 18.45
CA THR A 13 -7.46 65.92 17.93
C THR A 13 -8.24 64.63 17.62
N LEU A 14 -9.21 64.29 18.49
CA LEU A 14 -10.13 63.16 18.26
C LEU A 14 -11.11 63.42 17.12
N LYS A 15 -11.62 64.66 16.96
CA LYS A 15 -12.47 65.04 15.81
C LYS A 15 -11.69 65.10 14.50
N LYS A 16 -10.43 65.56 14.49
CA LYS A 16 -9.55 65.49 13.30
C LYS A 16 -9.20 64.06 12.91
N LEU A 17 -8.88 63.19 13.88
CA LEU A 17 -8.68 61.75 13.63
C LEU A 17 -9.95 61.08 13.10
N ALA A 18 -11.13 61.44 13.61
CA ALA A 18 -12.42 60.93 13.12
C ALA A 18 -12.78 61.44 11.70
N ALA A 19 -12.46 62.71 11.39
CA ALA A 19 -12.65 63.30 10.06
C ALA A 19 -11.66 62.73 9.03
N ASP A 20 -10.38 62.54 9.40
CA ASP A 20 -9.39 61.84 8.58
C ASP A 20 -9.79 60.39 8.33
N MET A 21 -10.30 59.69 9.36
CA MET A 21 -10.83 58.33 9.18
C MET A 21 -12.06 58.29 8.26
N SER A 22 -12.94 59.31 8.30
CA SER A 22 -14.12 59.39 7.43
C SER A 22 -13.75 59.65 5.97
N ASN A 23 -12.84 60.61 5.69
CA ASN A 23 -12.33 60.90 4.34
C ASN A 23 -11.48 59.74 3.77
N ILE A 24 -10.81 58.96 4.62
CA ILE A 24 -10.02 57.78 4.20
C ILE A 24 -10.94 56.58 3.89
N ILE A 25 -12.09 56.46 4.57
CA ILE A 25 -13.10 55.41 4.36
C ILE A 25 -14.00 55.71 3.15
N GLU A 26 -14.19 56.98 2.77
CA GLU A 26 -14.84 57.38 1.50
C GLU A 26 -14.18 56.80 0.24
N SER A 27 -12.97 56.21 0.33
CA SER A 27 -12.23 55.60 -0.81
C SER A 27 -12.59 54.15 -1.15
N LEU A 28 -13.57 53.54 -0.47
CA LEU A 28 -13.98 52.14 -0.65
C LEU A 28 -15.47 52.03 -1.04
N ASP A 29 -15.92 52.79 -2.04
CA ASP A 29 -17.31 52.74 -2.51
C ASP A 29 -17.54 51.62 -3.54
N THR A 30 -18.36 50.63 -3.21
CA THR A 30 -18.73 49.55 -4.15
C THR A 30 -19.57 50.03 -5.34
N ARG A 31 -20.17 51.22 -5.29
CA ARG A 31 -20.88 51.82 -6.43
C ARG A 31 -19.93 52.12 -7.58
N GLU A 32 -18.67 52.50 -7.28
CA GLU A 32 -17.63 52.69 -8.29
C GLU A 32 -17.26 51.39 -9.04
N LEU A 33 -17.62 50.23 -8.50
CA LEU A 33 -17.38 48.91 -9.11
C LEU A 33 -18.58 48.38 -9.92
N HIS A 34 -19.75 49.02 -9.88
CA HIS A 34 -20.91 48.59 -10.68
C HIS A 34 -20.68 48.84 -12.17
N VAL A 35 -21.05 47.87 -13.01
CA VAL A 35 -20.98 48.00 -14.48
C VAL A 35 -22.39 48.27 -15.00
N GLU A 36 -22.62 49.44 -15.62
CA GLU A 36 -23.88 49.73 -16.32
C GLU A 36 -24.11 48.70 -17.44
N GLY A 37 -25.24 47.99 -17.40
CA GLY A 37 -25.65 47.01 -18.41
C GLY A 37 -25.78 45.55 -17.96
N GLU A 38 -25.48 45.20 -16.70
CA GLU A 38 -25.85 43.89 -16.15
C GLU A 38 -27.28 43.97 -15.58
N GLU A 39 -28.28 43.72 -16.44
CA GLU A 39 -29.53 43.14 -15.94
C GLU A 39 -29.19 41.82 -15.24
N VAL A 40 -29.83 41.64 -14.10
CA VAL A 40 -29.69 40.47 -13.25
C VAL A 40 -30.24 39.26 -13.98
N ASP A 41 -29.38 38.48 -14.64
CA ASP A 41 -29.70 37.10 -15.02
C ASP A 41 -29.75 36.24 -13.75
N SER A 42 -30.87 36.35 -13.02
CA SER A 42 -31.26 35.42 -11.96
C SER A 42 -31.93 34.18 -12.54
N GLU A 43 -31.31 33.49 -13.50
CA GLU A 43 -31.74 32.13 -13.88
C GLU A 43 -30.53 31.26 -14.23
N VAL A 44 -29.84 30.77 -13.20
CA VAL A 44 -29.18 29.47 -13.31
C VAL A 44 -30.10 28.46 -12.65
N LEU A 45 -30.78 27.70 -13.51
CA LEU A 45 -31.61 26.54 -13.23
C LEU A 45 -31.08 25.76 -12.01
N THR A 46 -31.85 25.82 -10.93
CA THR A 46 -31.78 24.87 -9.83
C THR A 46 -32.18 23.50 -10.35
N ASP A 47 -31.20 22.65 -10.64
CA ASP A 47 -31.42 21.21 -10.50
C ASP A 47 -31.25 20.88 -8.99
N PRO A 48 -32.32 20.56 -8.23
CA PRO A 48 -32.24 20.37 -6.79
C PRO A 48 -31.51 19.09 -6.36
N LYS A 49 -30.85 18.39 -7.29
CA LYS A 49 -30.22 17.09 -7.05
C LYS A 49 -28.72 17.01 -7.35
N GLY A 50 -28.09 18.12 -7.78
CA GLY A 50 -26.65 18.19 -8.02
C GLY A 50 -25.85 18.47 -6.74
N THR A 51 -25.02 17.52 -6.32
CA THR A 51 -24.23 17.53 -5.06
C THR A 51 -23.45 18.84 -4.84
N VAL A 52 -23.67 19.49 -3.68
CA VAL A 52 -23.01 20.73 -3.22
C VAL A 52 -21.56 20.46 -2.76
N CYS A 53 -20.76 19.72 -3.53
CA CYS A 53 -19.43 19.30 -3.10
C CYS A 53 -18.44 19.23 -4.26
N ILE A 54 -17.22 19.72 -4.04
CA ILE A 54 -16.08 19.50 -4.95
C ILE A 54 -15.51 18.11 -4.64
N PRO A 55 -15.42 17.19 -5.62
CA PRO A 55 -14.91 15.84 -5.39
C PRO A 55 -13.42 15.86 -5.07
N PHE A 56 -12.95 14.86 -4.31
CA PHE A 56 -11.52 14.73 -4.00
C PHE A 56 -10.63 14.64 -5.25
N SER A 57 -11.14 14.05 -6.33
CA SER A 57 -10.42 13.95 -7.62
C SER A 57 -10.02 15.30 -8.23
N ALA A 58 -10.60 16.42 -7.80
CA ALA A 58 -10.22 17.77 -8.22
C ALA A 58 -8.74 18.11 -7.93
N ILE A 59 -8.10 17.44 -6.95
CA ILE A 59 -6.67 17.64 -6.66
C ILE A 59 -5.74 17.31 -7.83
N TYR A 60 -6.23 16.54 -8.81
CA TYR A 60 -5.50 16.13 -10.01
C TYR A 60 -5.72 17.07 -11.21
N HIS A 61 -6.63 18.03 -11.08
CA HIS A 61 -7.03 18.96 -12.13
C HIS A 61 -6.80 20.40 -11.64
N THR A 62 -5.52 20.79 -11.56
CA THR A 62 -5.13 22.11 -11.07
C THR A 62 -4.87 23.10 -12.21
N HIS A 63 -5.31 24.34 -12.02
CA HIS A 63 -5.11 25.45 -12.96
C HIS A 63 -4.26 26.58 -12.35
N GLY A 64 -3.65 27.38 -13.22
CA GLY A 64 -2.93 28.59 -12.82
C GLY A 64 -3.82 29.60 -12.10
N PHE A 65 -3.30 30.28 -11.07
CA PHE A 65 -4.11 31.21 -10.26
C PHE A 65 -4.66 32.41 -11.04
N LYS A 66 -4.07 32.73 -12.20
CA LYS A 66 -4.49 33.81 -13.09
C LYS A 66 -5.28 33.33 -14.31
N GLU A 67 -5.46 32.03 -14.47
CA GLU A 67 -6.22 31.47 -15.59
C GLU A 67 -7.72 31.78 -15.40
N PRO A 68 -8.43 32.20 -16.47
CA PRO A 68 -9.87 32.43 -16.41
C PRO A 68 -10.63 31.12 -16.20
N GLY A 69 -11.79 31.18 -15.53
CA GLY A 69 -12.67 30.02 -15.34
C GLY A 69 -12.34 29.10 -14.17
N LEU A 70 -11.45 29.52 -13.24
CA LEU A 70 -11.13 28.74 -12.05
C LEU A 70 -12.36 28.58 -11.13
N GLN A 71 -12.83 27.35 -10.95
CA GLN A 71 -13.86 27.02 -9.96
C GLN A 71 -13.22 26.90 -8.57
N ALA A 72 -13.16 28.02 -7.84
CA ALA A 72 -12.63 28.03 -6.48
C ALA A 72 -13.70 27.93 -5.38
N TYR A 73 -14.98 28.15 -5.69
CA TYR A 73 -16.08 28.19 -4.73
C TYR A 73 -17.13 27.10 -5.01
N LEU A 74 -17.88 26.71 -3.98
CA LEU A 74 -19.02 25.81 -4.08
C LEU A 74 -20.17 26.48 -4.84
N THR A 75 -20.75 25.76 -5.79
CA THR A 75 -21.88 26.25 -6.60
C THR A 75 -23.11 26.43 -5.71
N GLY A 76 -23.80 27.57 -5.83
CA GLY A 76 -25.03 27.85 -5.08
C GLY A 76 -24.86 28.21 -3.61
N CYS A 77 -23.63 28.24 -3.07
CA CYS A 77 -23.38 28.64 -1.67
C CYS A 77 -22.90 30.11 -1.57
N PRO A 78 -23.55 30.98 -0.79
CA PRO A 78 -23.04 32.32 -0.54
C PRO A 78 -21.79 32.29 0.37
N VAL A 79 -20.95 33.32 0.28
CA VAL A 79 -19.86 33.56 1.24
C VAL A 79 -20.34 34.59 2.25
N ARG A 80 -20.35 34.24 3.54
CA ARG A 80 -20.70 35.14 4.63
C ARG A 80 -19.43 35.74 5.22
N VAL A 81 -19.43 37.03 5.51
CA VAL A 81 -18.29 37.77 6.06
C VAL A 81 -18.69 38.35 7.42
N ARG A 82 -17.80 38.26 8.41
CA ARG A 82 -17.92 38.92 9.72
C ARG A 82 -16.59 39.53 10.14
N VAL A 83 -16.57 40.79 10.55
CA VAL A 83 -15.35 41.43 11.08
C VAL A 83 -15.34 41.34 12.61
N LEU A 84 -14.50 40.46 13.17
CA LEU A 84 -14.55 40.06 14.59
C LEU A 84 -13.82 41.04 15.53
N GLU A 85 -12.58 41.41 15.21
CA GLU A 85 -11.71 42.15 16.13
C GLU A 85 -10.81 43.16 15.42
N VAL A 86 -10.54 44.29 16.09
CA VAL A 86 -9.54 45.28 15.70
C VAL A 86 -8.43 45.33 16.75
N GLU A 87 -7.29 44.71 16.45
CA GLU A 87 -6.09 44.87 17.28
C GLU A 87 -5.53 46.30 17.06
N ARG A 88 -5.68 47.19 18.05
CA ARG A 88 -5.13 48.56 18.05
C ARG A 88 -3.75 48.56 18.73
N PHE A 89 -2.69 48.93 18.01
CA PHE A 89 -1.33 48.95 18.57
C PHE A 89 -0.80 50.38 18.74
N THR A 90 -0.68 50.85 19.98
CA THR A 90 0.04 52.08 20.32
C THR A 90 1.54 51.86 20.15
N SER A 91 2.16 52.47 19.14
CA SER A 91 3.62 52.56 19.07
C SER A 91 4.09 53.82 19.80
N THR A 92 5.14 53.72 20.62
CA THR A 92 5.80 54.85 21.29
C THR A 92 6.62 55.74 20.34
N LYS A 93 6.63 55.44 19.03
CA LYS A 93 7.19 56.31 17.99
C LYS A 93 6.06 56.85 17.13
N LYS A 94 6.14 58.13 16.73
CA LYS A 94 5.19 58.90 15.89
C LYS A 94 4.89 58.24 14.52
N VAL A 95 4.25 57.08 14.52
CA VAL A 95 3.76 56.36 13.34
C VAL A 95 2.29 56.05 13.63
N PRO A 96 1.34 56.38 12.72
CA PRO A 96 -0.06 56.03 12.91
C PRO A 96 -0.18 54.52 13.14
N SER A 97 -0.79 54.13 14.25
CA SER A 97 -1.07 52.75 14.59
C SER A 97 -1.93 52.10 13.49
N PRO A 98 -1.44 51.09 12.72
CA PRO A 98 -2.28 50.46 11.71
C PRO A 98 -3.18 49.43 12.39
N ASN A 99 -4.49 49.71 12.43
CA ASN A 99 -5.52 48.74 12.81
C ASN A 99 -5.38 47.47 11.96
N VAL A 100 -5.29 46.31 12.62
CA VAL A 100 -5.35 44.99 11.97
C VAL A 100 -6.74 44.42 12.24
N TYR A 101 -7.44 44.06 11.17
CA TYR A 101 -8.79 43.52 11.18
C TYR A 101 -8.71 42.01 11.03
N THR A 102 -9.34 41.27 11.94
CA THR A 102 -9.58 39.83 11.81
C THR A 102 -10.94 39.62 11.16
N ILE A 103 -10.95 39.06 9.96
CA ILE A 103 -12.14 38.82 9.15
C ILE A 103 -12.43 37.32 9.19
N GLU A 104 -13.59 36.94 9.70
CA GLU A 104 -14.12 35.60 9.60
C GLU A 104 -14.93 35.47 8.31
N LEU A 105 -14.66 34.42 7.54
CA LEU A 105 -15.45 34.06 6.37
C LEU A 105 -16.04 32.67 6.57
N THR A 106 -17.27 32.48 6.09
CA THR A 106 -17.98 31.21 6.10
C THR A 106 -18.51 30.89 4.71
N HIS A 107 -18.28 29.67 4.23
CA HIS A 107 -18.75 29.20 2.93
C HIS A 107 -19.01 27.70 2.99
N GLY A 108 -20.27 27.29 2.82
CA GLY A 108 -20.68 25.91 3.12
C GLY A 108 -20.39 25.54 4.57
N GLU A 109 -19.72 24.41 4.79
CA GLU A 109 -19.23 23.95 6.10
C GLU A 109 -17.91 24.61 6.55
N PHE A 110 -17.25 25.38 5.67
CA PHE A 110 -15.91 25.89 5.92
C PHE A 110 -15.96 27.26 6.59
N VAL A 111 -15.21 27.40 7.68
CA VAL A 111 -14.98 28.68 8.38
C VAL A 111 -13.47 28.93 8.45
N TRP A 112 -13.03 30.13 8.07
CA TRP A 112 -11.62 30.52 8.19
C TRP A 112 -11.46 32.00 8.51
N HIS A 113 -10.30 32.35 9.04
CA HIS A 113 -9.96 33.72 9.43
C HIS A 113 -8.86 34.30 8.55
N VAL A 114 -8.99 35.59 8.22
CA VAL A 114 -8.02 36.35 7.45
C VAL A 114 -7.70 37.64 8.19
N LYS A 115 -6.40 37.89 8.44
CA LYS A 115 -5.95 39.16 9.02
C LYS A 115 -5.53 40.15 7.93
N ARG A 116 -6.12 41.35 7.90
CA ARG A 116 -5.80 42.43 6.93
C ARG A 116 -5.65 43.77 7.63
N LYS A 117 -4.77 44.62 7.11
CA LYS A 117 -4.65 46.03 7.52
C LYS A 117 -5.58 46.87 6.66
N PHE A 118 -6.03 48.02 7.15
CA PHE A 118 -6.83 48.96 6.34
C PHE A 118 -6.16 49.28 4.99
N LYS A 119 -4.84 49.48 4.98
CA LYS A 119 -4.06 49.71 3.76
C LYS A 119 -4.25 48.61 2.70
N HIS A 120 -4.41 47.35 3.11
CA HIS A 120 -4.64 46.25 2.17
C HIS A 120 -6.01 46.36 1.50
N PHE A 121 -7.05 46.86 2.19
CA PHE A 121 -8.36 47.11 1.58
C PHE A 121 -8.27 48.20 0.50
N GLN A 122 -7.54 49.28 0.78
CA GLN A 122 -7.32 50.35 -0.20
C GLN A 122 -6.50 49.88 -1.41
N GLU A 123 -5.46 49.08 -1.20
CA GLU A 123 -4.68 48.47 -2.29
C GLU A 123 -5.55 47.53 -3.13
N PHE A 124 -6.37 46.70 -2.49
CA PHE A 124 -7.29 45.78 -3.15
C PHE A 124 -8.36 46.52 -3.96
N HIS A 125 -8.98 47.56 -3.42
CA HIS A 125 -9.99 48.35 -4.15
C HIS A 125 -9.41 48.99 -5.42
N ARG A 126 -8.21 49.59 -5.33
CA ARG A 126 -7.51 50.12 -6.51
C ARG A 126 -7.21 49.05 -7.56
N GLU A 127 -6.94 47.82 -7.13
CA GLU A 127 -6.75 46.70 -8.04
C GLU A 127 -8.05 46.31 -8.75
N LEU A 128 -9.17 46.25 -8.03
CA LEU A 128 -10.48 45.98 -8.62
C LEU A 128 -10.91 47.07 -9.62
N LEU A 129 -10.62 48.34 -9.35
CA LEU A 129 -10.87 49.44 -10.29
C LEU A 129 -10.05 49.28 -11.58
N ARG A 130 -8.77 48.88 -11.48
CA ARG A 130 -7.93 48.56 -12.65
C ARG A 130 -8.46 47.36 -13.43
N TYR A 131 -8.93 46.34 -12.73
CA TYR A 131 -9.53 45.16 -13.35
C TYR A 131 -10.83 45.52 -14.08
N LYS A 132 -11.72 46.32 -13.46
CA LYS A 132 -12.92 46.87 -14.10
C LYS A 132 -12.58 47.66 -15.37
N ALA A 133 -11.58 48.53 -15.30
CA ALA A 133 -11.12 49.29 -16.45
C ALA A 133 -10.60 48.36 -17.57
N PHE A 134 -9.84 47.32 -17.22
CA PHE A 134 -9.34 46.34 -18.17
C PHE A 134 -10.46 45.53 -18.86
N VAL A 135 -11.46 45.07 -18.10
CA VAL A 135 -12.62 44.33 -18.64
C VAL A 135 -13.49 45.19 -19.56
N ARG A 136 -13.53 46.51 -19.34
CA ARG A 136 -14.25 47.47 -20.19
C ARG A 136 -13.52 47.86 -21.48
N ILE A 137 -12.25 47.49 -21.65
CA ILE A 137 -11.52 47.74 -22.90
C ILE A 137 -11.89 46.61 -23.89
N PRO A 138 -12.61 46.89 -25.00
CA PRO A 138 -12.85 45.87 -26.02
C PRO A 138 -11.52 45.41 -26.60
N ILE A 139 -11.22 44.11 -26.48
CA ILE A 139 -10.01 43.51 -27.04
C ILE A 139 -10.07 43.66 -28.57
N PRO A 140 -9.11 44.34 -29.23
CA PRO A 140 -9.07 44.40 -30.68
C PRO A 140 -8.67 43.02 -31.22
N THR A 141 -9.60 42.28 -31.81
CA THR A 141 -9.24 41.16 -32.68
C THR A 141 -8.39 41.68 -33.84
N ARG A 142 -7.32 40.94 -34.14
CA ARG A 142 -6.23 41.25 -35.08
C ARG A 142 -6.73 41.44 -36.53
N ARG A 143 -7.40 42.57 -36.81
CA ARG A 143 -7.73 43.11 -38.14
C ARG A 143 -8.26 44.53 -37.92
N TYR A 144 -7.36 45.52 -37.82
CA TYR A 144 -7.57 46.94 -38.15
C TYR A 144 -6.29 47.71 -37.77
N TYR A 145 -5.23 47.48 -38.53
CA TYR A 145 -4.18 48.49 -38.71
C TYR A 145 -4.57 49.21 -39.99
N PHE A 146 -5.23 50.36 -39.90
CA PHE A 146 -5.20 51.51 -40.82
C PHE A 146 -6.38 52.44 -40.50
N SER A 147 -6.07 53.73 -40.36
CA SER A 147 -6.97 54.87 -40.08
C SER A 147 -7.45 54.96 -38.61
N CYS A 148 -7.30 56.04 -37.85
CA CYS A 148 -7.16 57.46 -38.19
C CYS A 148 -6.07 58.15 -37.34
N LYS A 149 -5.16 58.84 -38.03
CA LYS A 149 -4.58 60.09 -37.56
C LYS A 149 -5.65 61.17 -37.77
N SER A 150 -6.32 61.59 -36.71
CA SER A 150 -7.03 62.89 -36.63
C SER A 150 -7.68 63.02 -35.26
N PHE A 151 -7.71 64.25 -34.75
CA PHE A 151 -8.27 64.69 -33.47
C PHE A 151 -7.31 64.70 -32.27
N PHE A 152 -6.23 65.47 -32.43
CA PHE A 152 -5.90 66.47 -31.40
C PHE A 152 -6.78 67.70 -31.64
N SER A 153 -7.53 68.15 -30.62
CA SER A 153 -7.67 69.56 -30.18
C SER A 153 -8.75 69.70 -29.08
N SER A 154 -8.30 70.22 -27.94
CA SER A 154 -8.92 70.76 -26.71
C SER A 154 -10.20 71.64 -26.90
N PRO A 155 -10.94 72.12 -25.86
CA PRO A 155 -10.47 72.46 -24.50
C PRO A 155 -11.38 72.32 -23.26
N LEU A 156 -10.69 72.51 -22.13
CA LEU A 156 -11.07 72.83 -20.74
C LEU A 156 -12.47 73.44 -20.52
N LEU A 157 -13.18 72.95 -19.51
CA LEU A 157 -14.22 73.70 -18.80
C LEU A 157 -14.08 73.54 -17.28
N ALA A 158 -14.36 74.65 -16.62
CA ALA A 158 -14.14 74.97 -15.21
C ALA A 158 -15.10 74.25 -14.26
N GLY A 159 -14.72 74.24 -12.98
CA GLY A 159 -15.45 73.57 -11.92
C GLY A 159 -16.74 74.27 -11.51
N GLU A 160 -17.58 73.52 -10.80
CA GLU A 160 -18.65 74.03 -9.98
C GLU A 160 -18.80 73.18 -8.70
N ASP A 161 -19.28 73.87 -7.67
CA ASP A 161 -19.24 73.57 -6.25
C ASP A 161 -20.13 72.40 -5.78
N LYS A 162 -19.68 71.78 -4.69
CA LYS A 162 -20.49 70.89 -3.84
C LYS A 162 -21.63 71.66 -3.15
N PRO A 163 -22.76 70.99 -2.86
CA PRO A 163 -23.50 71.21 -1.63
C PRO A 163 -23.22 70.08 -0.63
N SER A 164 -22.87 70.47 0.58
CA SER A 164 -22.73 69.67 1.79
C SER A 164 -24.05 69.66 2.58
N TYR A 165 -24.54 68.49 3.01
CA TYR A 165 -24.94 68.13 4.39
C TYR A 165 -25.78 66.84 4.45
N CYS A 166 -25.36 65.86 5.27
CA CYS A 166 -26.24 64.94 6.01
C CYS A 166 -25.44 64.16 7.08
N PRO A 167 -26.08 63.62 8.13
CA PRO A 167 -25.70 63.92 9.50
C PRO A 167 -24.79 62.89 10.16
N SER A 168 -24.20 63.32 11.27
CA SER A 168 -23.39 62.55 12.21
C SER A 168 -24.01 61.19 12.57
N VAL A 169 -23.29 60.11 12.23
CA VAL A 169 -23.51 58.77 12.81
C VAL A 169 -22.39 58.46 13.79
N SER A 170 -22.81 58.05 14.98
CA SER A 170 -22.03 57.62 16.15
C SER A 170 -20.82 56.73 15.83
N LEU A 171 -19.64 57.18 16.28
CA LEU A 171 -18.37 56.45 16.20
C LEU A 171 -18.32 55.27 17.18
N GLY A 172 -18.00 54.09 16.66
CA GLY A 172 -17.60 52.91 17.44
C GLY A 172 -17.78 51.59 16.69
N GLN A 173 -18.91 51.45 15.99
CA GLN A 173 -19.30 50.23 15.25
C GLN A 173 -19.35 50.41 13.71
N GLY A 174 -19.41 51.65 13.21
CA GLY A 174 -19.59 51.95 11.78
C GLY A 174 -18.47 51.45 10.86
N SER A 175 -17.19 51.54 11.25
CA SER A 175 -16.07 51.18 10.37
C SER A 175 -15.91 49.67 10.14
N MET A 176 -16.32 48.83 11.09
CA MET A 176 -16.22 47.37 10.92
C MET A 176 -17.35 46.85 10.03
N LYS A 177 -18.58 47.32 10.30
CA LYS A 177 -19.76 46.99 9.50
C LYS A 177 -19.63 47.46 8.05
N GLN A 178 -19.06 48.65 7.83
CA GLN A 178 -18.77 49.14 6.47
C GLN A 178 -17.77 48.24 5.70
N LEU A 179 -16.71 47.76 6.36
CA LEU A 179 -15.75 46.83 5.73
C LEU A 179 -16.38 45.45 5.48
N GLU A 180 -17.27 45.00 6.36
CA GLU A 180 -18.06 43.79 6.22
C GLU A 180 -19.01 43.88 5.01
N ASP A 181 -19.77 44.97 4.91
CA ASP A 181 -20.70 45.24 3.81
C ASP A 181 -19.94 45.37 2.48
N TYR A 182 -18.79 46.06 2.47
CA TYR A 182 -17.90 46.18 1.31
C TYR A 182 -17.46 44.82 0.75
N LEU A 183 -16.93 43.93 1.61
CA LEU A 183 -16.51 42.61 1.18
C LEU A 183 -17.69 41.71 0.80
N THR A 184 -18.80 41.81 1.53
CA THR A 184 -20.03 41.06 1.22
C THR A 184 -20.54 41.40 -0.16
N ASN A 185 -20.56 42.69 -0.54
CA ASN A 185 -20.99 43.12 -1.86
C ASN A 185 -20.05 42.65 -2.97
N ILE A 186 -18.73 42.73 -2.78
CA ILE A 186 -17.74 42.22 -3.75
C ILE A 186 -17.89 40.71 -3.97
N LEU A 187 -18.07 39.95 -2.89
CA LEU A 187 -18.19 38.49 -2.97
C LEU A 187 -19.55 38.02 -3.52
N LYS A 188 -20.57 38.89 -3.56
CA LYS A 188 -21.84 38.62 -4.25
C LYS A 188 -21.71 38.71 -5.77
N MET A 189 -20.79 39.54 -6.28
CA MET A 189 -20.58 39.75 -7.72
C MET A 189 -19.65 38.65 -8.29
N PRO A 190 -20.12 37.72 -9.14
CA PRO A 190 -19.30 36.59 -9.60
C PRO A 190 -18.01 37.01 -10.32
N MET A 191 -18.06 38.09 -11.11
CA MET A 191 -16.90 38.67 -11.82
C MET A 191 -15.76 39.02 -10.84
N TYR A 192 -16.07 39.72 -9.76
CA TYR A 192 -15.07 40.13 -8.77
C TYR A 192 -14.74 39.03 -7.77
N ARG A 193 -15.71 38.18 -7.38
CA ARG A 193 -15.49 37.03 -6.50
C ARG A 193 -14.43 36.07 -7.05
N ASN A 194 -14.50 35.78 -8.35
CA ASN A 194 -13.61 34.84 -9.03
C ASN A 194 -12.32 35.50 -9.56
N TYR A 195 -12.15 36.80 -9.37
CA TYR A 195 -10.91 37.49 -9.72
C TYR A 195 -9.75 37.05 -8.80
N HIS A 196 -8.59 36.79 -9.38
CA HIS A 196 -7.43 36.25 -8.65
C HIS A 196 -6.96 37.14 -7.50
N GLY A 197 -7.03 38.46 -7.64
CA GLY A 197 -6.70 39.39 -6.56
C GLY A 197 -7.68 39.29 -5.38
N THR A 198 -8.96 39.01 -5.65
CA THR A 198 -9.97 38.77 -4.60
C THR A 198 -9.68 37.48 -3.87
N MET A 199 -9.39 36.40 -4.60
CA MET A 199 -9.01 35.11 -4.01
C MET A 199 -7.73 35.23 -3.16
N GLU A 200 -6.73 35.99 -3.60
CA GLU A 200 -5.54 36.31 -2.79
C GLU A 200 -5.92 37.11 -1.53
N PHE A 201 -6.80 38.11 -1.67
CA PHE A 201 -7.24 38.94 -0.56
C PHE A 201 -7.99 38.14 0.51
N VAL A 202 -8.90 37.24 0.14
CA VAL A 202 -9.64 36.38 1.08
C VAL A 202 -8.93 35.06 1.41
N ALA A 203 -7.73 34.85 0.87
CA ALA A 203 -6.94 33.63 1.04
C ALA A 203 -7.75 32.37 0.69
N VAL A 204 -8.13 32.25 -0.59
CA VAL A 204 -8.86 31.11 -1.17
C VAL A 204 -8.10 30.56 -2.38
N SER A 205 -8.15 29.25 -2.57
CA SER A 205 -7.61 28.52 -3.70
C SER A 205 -8.57 27.42 -4.16
N GLN A 206 -8.25 26.80 -5.30
CA GLN A 206 -9.02 25.68 -5.85
C GLN A 206 -9.12 24.44 -4.93
N LEU A 207 -8.31 24.37 -3.86
CA LEU A 207 -8.28 23.24 -2.91
C LEU A 207 -8.90 23.60 -1.55
N SER A 208 -9.41 24.82 -1.38
CA SER A 208 -9.89 25.32 -0.10
C SER A 208 -11.10 24.55 0.43
N PHE A 209 -12.05 24.24 -0.46
CA PHE A 209 -13.38 23.73 -0.11
C PHE A 209 -13.63 22.29 -0.59
N ILE A 210 -12.57 21.47 -0.63
CA ILE A 210 -12.70 20.03 -0.85
C ILE A 210 -12.97 19.36 0.51
N HIS A 211 -14.18 18.82 0.68
CA HIS A 211 -14.66 18.16 1.91
C HIS A 211 -13.67 17.11 2.43
N ASP A 212 -13.19 16.22 1.55
CA ASP A 212 -12.25 15.15 1.90
C ASP A 212 -10.84 15.62 2.28
N LEU A 213 -10.48 16.89 2.02
CA LEU A 213 -9.24 17.49 2.55
C LEU A 213 -9.44 18.08 3.96
N GLY A 214 -10.64 18.01 4.51
CA GLY A 214 -10.98 18.48 5.84
C GLY A 214 -10.95 20.00 5.98
N PRO A 215 -10.85 20.50 7.23
CA PRO A 215 -11.05 21.90 7.53
C PRO A 215 -10.08 22.80 6.75
N LYS A 216 -10.56 24.01 6.44
CA LYS A 216 -9.76 25.01 5.74
C LYS A 216 -8.84 25.73 6.72
N GLY A 217 -7.55 25.43 6.66
CA GLY A 217 -6.53 26.19 7.38
C GLY A 217 -6.17 27.51 6.69
N ILE A 218 -5.18 28.17 7.28
CA ILE A 218 -4.54 29.36 6.72
C ILE A 218 -3.88 29.01 5.38
N GLU A 219 -4.05 29.88 4.39
CA GLU A 219 -3.38 29.78 3.09
C GLU A 219 -2.96 31.16 2.54
N GLY A 220 -2.04 31.16 1.59
CA GLY A 220 -1.60 32.39 0.93
C GLY A 220 -0.19 32.31 0.34
N PHE A 221 0.23 33.39 -0.31
CA PHE A 221 1.56 33.46 -0.91
C PHE A 221 2.68 33.64 0.13
N ILE A 222 3.73 32.84 -0.01
CA ILE A 222 4.94 32.93 0.80
C ILE A 222 6.18 32.65 -0.06
N MET A 223 7.32 33.21 0.35
CA MET A 223 8.60 32.96 -0.29
C MET A 223 9.26 31.73 0.31
N LYS A 224 9.52 30.71 -0.50
CA LYS A 224 10.08 29.42 -0.09
C LYS A 224 11.53 29.26 -0.55
N ARG A 225 12.42 28.79 0.33
CA ARG A 225 13.83 28.51 0.02
C ARG A 225 14.00 27.14 -0.64
N SER A 226 14.86 27.00 -1.65
CA SER A 226 15.21 25.69 -2.25
C SER A 226 15.93 24.77 -1.23
N GLY A 227 15.93 23.46 -1.49
CA GLY A 227 16.58 22.47 -0.61
C GLY A 227 15.76 22.07 0.63
N GLY A 228 16.47 21.67 1.69
CA GLY A 228 15.93 21.27 3.00
C GLY A 228 15.52 19.81 3.13
N HIS A 229 15.77 18.99 2.11
CA HIS A 229 15.49 17.55 2.13
C HIS A 229 16.63 16.85 2.86
N ARG A 230 16.32 15.86 3.70
CA ARG A 230 17.32 14.88 4.10
C ARG A 230 17.50 13.92 2.92
N ILE A 231 18.62 14.04 2.22
CA ILE A 231 18.99 13.12 1.14
C ILE A 231 20.10 12.22 1.71
N PRO A 232 19.81 10.92 1.95
CA PRO A 232 20.82 9.96 2.38
C PRO A 232 22.08 10.04 1.51
N GLY A 233 23.25 10.21 2.13
CA GLY A 233 24.55 10.23 1.44
C GLY A 233 24.96 11.54 0.74
N LEU A 234 24.13 12.59 0.73
CA LEU A 234 24.47 13.88 0.11
C LEU A 234 24.08 15.07 1.00
N ASN A 235 24.76 15.23 2.13
CA ASN A 235 24.56 16.36 3.05
C ASN A 235 25.36 17.63 2.68
N CYS A 236 26.11 17.62 1.57
CA CYS A 236 27.18 18.60 1.32
C CYS A 236 26.82 19.80 0.42
N CYS A 237 25.58 19.94 -0.07
CA CYS A 237 25.19 21.09 -0.89
C CYS A 237 23.91 21.76 -0.38
N GLY A 238 24.03 22.66 0.59
CA GLY A 238 22.88 23.43 1.07
C GLY A 238 23.13 24.51 2.13
N GLN A 239 24.33 24.62 2.69
CA GLN A 239 24.65 25.56 3.79
C GLN A 239 25.26 26.90 3.33
N GLY A 240 25.49 27.10 2.03
CA GLY A 240 26.03 28.34 1.47
C GLY A 240 24.97 29.24 0.83
N ARG A 241 25.05 30.56 1.04
CA ARG A 241 24.21 31.59 0.37
C ARG A 241 24.19 31.50 -1.16
N MET A 242 25.23 30.92 -1.75
CA MET A 242 25.39 30.74 -3.21
C MET A 242 24.56 29.58 -3.80
N CYS A 243 24.00 28.70 -2.96
CA CYS A 243 23.42 27.42 -3.40
C CYS A 243 21.90 27.31 -3.26
N TYR A 244 21.20 28.34 -2.75
CA TYR A 244 19.75 28.31 -2.62
C TYR A 244 19.02 29.43 -3.37
N ARG A 245 17.83 29.10 -3.89
CA ARG A 245 16.93 30.01 -4.61
C ARG A 245 15.65 30.22 -3.82
N TRP A 246 15.14 31.45 -3.84
CA TRP A 246 13.83 31.77 -3.30
C TRP A 246 12.77 31.68 -4.39
N SER A 247 11.59 31.18 -4.07
CA SER A 247 10.49 31.11 -5.03
C SER A 247 9.15 31.43 -4.36
N LYS A 248 8.33 32.24 -5.03
CA LYS A 248 6.95 32.53 -4.59
C LYS A 248 6.11 31.26 -4.74
N ARG A 249 5.40 30.87 -3.68
CA ARG A 249 4.55 29.67 -3.64
C ARG A 249 3.27 29.99 -2.88
N TRP A 250 2.17 29.33 -3.24
CA TRP A 250 0.94 29.37 -2.45
C TRP A 250 0.98 28.24 -1.43
N LEU A 251 1.06 28.57 -0.14
CA LEU A 251 1.09 27.60 0.96
C LEU A 251 -0.34 27.34 1.42
N VAL A 252 -0.70 26.07 1.63
CA VAL A 252 -1.98 25.64 2.19
C VAL A 252 -1.72 24.77 3.40
N VAL A 253 -2.44 25.04 4.49
CA VAL A 253 -2.39 24.27 5.73
C VAL A 253 -3.68 23.46 5.85
N LYS A 254 -3.53 22.16 6.08
CA LYS A 254 -4.61 21.21 6.36
C LYS A 254 -4.32 20.50 7.69
N ASP A 255 -5.26 19.67 8.12
CA ASP A 255 -5.26 19.07 9.46
C ASP A 255 -4.07 18.13 9.71
N SER A 256 -3.65 17.40 8.67
CA SER A 256 -2.64 16.35 8.73
C SER A 256 -1.39 16.64 7.89
N PHE A 257 -1.39 17.73 7.11
CA PHE A 257 -0.28 18.10 6.24
C PHE A 257 -0.29 19.59 5.86
N LEU A 258 0.84 20.06 5.36
CA LEU A 258 1.00 21.33 4.66
C LEU A 258 1.43 21.05 3.22
N MET A 259 0.97 21.85 2.26
CA MET A 259 1.42 21.73 0.88
C MET A 259 1.70 23.10 0.27
N TYR A 260 2.49 23.14 -0.79
CA TYR A 260 2.62 24.36 -1.57
C TYR A 260 2.46 24.13 -3.07
N MET A 261 1.76 25.06 -3.71
CA MET A 261 1.45 25.06 -5.14
C MET A 261 2.29 26.09 -5.89
N LYS A 262 2.52 25.83 -7.18
CA LYS A 262 3.13 26.80 -8.07
C LYS A 262 2.09 27.85 -8.50
N PRO A 263 2.42 29.15 -8.51
CA PRO A 263 1.45 30.19 -8.88
C PRO A 263 0.99 30.14 -10.34
N ASP A 264 1.87 29.72 -11.24
CA ASP A 264 1.67 29.71 -12.70
C ASP A 264 0.73 28.61 -13.17
N SER A 265 0.87 27.42 -12.60
CA SER A 265 0.20 26.18 -13.05
C SER A 265 -0.79 25.64 -12.02
N GLY A 266 -0.81 26.17 -10.80
CA GLY A 266 -1.56 25.60 -9.67
C GLY A 266 -1.04 24.25 -9.17
N ALA A 267 -0.08 23.65 -9.88
CA ALA A 267 0.41 22.31 -9.58
C ALA A 267 0.98 22.21 -8.17
N ILE A 268 0.57 21.17 -7.45
CA ILE A 268 1.12 20.82 -6.13
C ILE A 268 2.60 20.48 -6.31
N SER A 269 3.48 21.25 -5.68
CA SER A 269 4.93 21.12 -5.83
C SER A 269 5.58 20.33 -4.71
N PHE A 270 4.93 20.18 -3.55
CA PHE A 270 5.39 19.37 -2.42
C PHE A 270 4.33 19.28 -1.33
N VAL A 271 4.42 18.22 -0.52
CA VAL A 271 3.56 17.92 0.63
C VAL A 271 4.44 17.58 1.83
N LEU A 272 4.23 18.28 2.95
CA LEU A 272 4.89 18.06 4.24
C LEU A 272 3.86 17.49 5.21
N LEU A 273 3.98 16.22 5.58
CA LEU A 273 3.08 15.60 6.55
C LEU A 273 3.38 16.11 7.97
N VAL A 274 2.35 16.28 8.78
CA VAL A 274 2.48 16.54 10.22
C VAL A 274 2.85 15.22 10.91
N ASP A 275 3.85 15.26 11.77
CA ASP A 275 4.33 14.10 12.56
C ASP A 275 4.80 14.55 13.95
N LYS A 276 5.26 13.62 14.78
CA LYS A 276 5.67 13.88 16.16
C LYS A 276 6.84 14.86 16.32
N GLU A 277 7.65 15.05 15.28
CA GLU A 277 8.75 16.03 15.25
C GLU A 277 8.35 17.34 14.58
N PHE A 278 7.05 17.54 14.34
CA PHE A 278 6.54 18.74 13.71
C PHE A 278 6.75 19.96 14.61
N ASN A 279 7.63 20.87 14.18
CA ASN A 279 8.00 22.05 14.96
C ASN A 279 8.17 23.28 14.08
N ILE A 280 7.80 24.45 14.61
CA ILE A 280 7.88 25.72 13.91
C ILE A 280 8.78 26.69 14.69
N LYS A 281 9.89 27.08 14.05
CA LYS A 281 10.87 28.01 14.60
C LYS A 281 10.88 29.33 13.83
N ILE A 282 11.17 30.43 14.54
CA ILE A 282 11.31 31.77 13.95
C ILE A 282 12.66 32.32 14.33
N GLY A 283 13.33 32.97 13.38
CA GLY A 283 14.47 33.84 13.68
C GLY A 283 15.66 33.65 12.75
N GLN A 284 16.57 34.61 12.80
CA GLN A 284 17.76 34.64 11.94
C GLN A 284 18.75 33.51 12.26
N LYS A 285 18.87 33.12 13.53
CA LYS A 285 19.75 32.01 13.94
C LYS A 285 19.35 30.69 13.29
N GLU A 286 18.05 30.42 13.22
CA GLU A 286 17.50 29.18 12.67
C GLU A 286 17.44 29.21 11.13
N THR A 287 17.06 30.35 10.55
CA THR A 287 16.65 30.41 9.13
C THR A 287 17.63 31.12 8.20
N GLU A 288 18.73 31.65 8.74
CA GLU A 288 19.69 32.54 8.07
C GLU A 288 19.01 33.79 7.44
N THR A 289 17.77 34.08 7.84
CA THR A 289 16.91 35.13 7.29
C THR A 289 16.32 35.95 8.43
N LYS A 290 16.38 37.29 8.33
CA LYS A 290 15.95 38.22 9.41
C LYS A 290 14.55 37.93 9.97
N TYR A 291 13.61 37.54 9.10
CA TYR A 291 12.22 37.19 9.44
C TYR A 291 11.82 35.84 8.81
N GLY A 292 12.69 34.83 8.91
CA GLY A 292 12.39 33.50 8.41
C GLY A 292 11.57 32.65 9.38
N LEU A 293 10.79 31.73 8.80
CA LEU A 293 10.03 30.68 9.47
C LEU A 293 10.59 29.33 9.01
N GLN A 294 10.96 28.46 9.94
CA GLN A 294 11.39 27.10 9.66
C GLN A 294 10.37 26.12 10.21
N ILE A 295 9.92 25.21 9.36
CA ILE A 295 8.99 24.13 9.71
C ILE A 295 9.74 22.81 9.54
N ASP A 296 9.97 22.12 10.65
CA ASP A 296 10.67 20.84 10.72
C ASP A 296 9.67 19.69 10.87
N ASN A 297 9.98 18.52 10.32
CA ASN A 297 9.31 17.24 10.61
C ASN A 297 10.35 16.08 10.54
N LEU A 298 9.92 14.82 10.62
CA LEU A 298 10.82 13.66 10.56
C LEU A 298 11.63 13.57 9.27
N SER A 299 11.16 14.16 8.18
CA SER A 299 11.76 14.01 6.84
C SER A 299 12.47 15.25 6.30
N ARG A 300 12.06 16.45 6.74
CA ARG A 300 12.43 17.69 6.05
C ARG A 300 12.42 18.90 6.98
N SER A 301 13.29 19.86 6.66
CA SER A 301 13.22 21.24 7.13
C SER A 301 12.80 22.17 6.00
N LEU A 302 11.64 22.81 6.12
CA LEU A 302 11.12 23.79 5.17
C LEU A 302 11.38 25.21 5.68
N ILE A 303 12.11 26.01 4.90
CA ILE A 303 12.43 27.41 5.26
C ILE A 303 11.65 28.38 4.37
N LEU A 304 10.95 29.29 5.02
CA LEU A 304 10.05 30.27 4.45
C LEU A 304 10.49 31.69 4.88
N LYS A 305 10.31 32.67 4.00
CA LYS A 305 10.65 34.08 4.25
C LYS A 305 9.39 34.91 4.40
N CYS A 306 9.32 35.66 5.50
CA CYS A 306 8.24 36.59 5.79
C CYS A 306 8.72 38.04 5.68
N ASN A 307 7.76 38.97 5.52
CA ASN A 307 8.05 40.41 5.33
C ASN A 307 8.37 41.15 6.63
N SER A 308 7.93 40.61 7.78
CA SER A 308 8.17 41.19 9.10
C SER A 308 8.12 40.09 10.16
N TYR A 309 8.67 40.37 11.35
CA TYR A 309 8.56 39.46 12.49
C TYR A 309 7.10 39.16 12.85
N ARG A 310 6.22 40.17 12.80
CA ARG A 310 4.78 39.97 13.04
C ARG A 310 4.14 39.03 12.03
N HIS A 311 4.49 39.18 10.75
CA HIS A 311 4.00 38.27 9.71
C HIS A 311 4.48 36.83 9.94
N ALA A 312 5.73 36.63 10.37
CA ALA A 312 6.24 35.30 10.74
C ALA A 312 5.50 34.72 11.95
N GLN A 313 5.21 35.54 12.97
CA GLN A 313 4.43 35.12 14.14
C GLN A 313 2.99 34.76 13.79
N TRP A 314 2.34 35.52 12.89
CA TRP A 314 0.99 35.19 12.42
C TRP A 314 0.92 33.84 11.71
N TRP A 315 1.88 33.53 10.83
CA TRP A 315 1.96 32.21 10.22
C TRP A 315 2.21 31.12 11.26
N ARG A 316 3.16 31.33 12.19
CA ARG A 316 3.45 30.37 13.25
C ARG A 316 2.22 30.07 14.10
N GLN A 317 1.58 31.10 14.64
CA GLN A 317 0.39 30.96 15.49
C GLN A 317 -0.76 30.31 14.72
N GLY A 318 -1.04 30.78 13.50
CA GLY A 318 -2.11 30.21 12.67
C GLY A 318 -1.89 28.74 12.30
N ILE A 319 -0.64 28.33 12.02
CA ILE A 319 -0.32 26.92 11.76
C ILE A 319 -0.41 26.10 13.06
N ASP A 320 0.22 26.56 14.14
CA ASP A 320 0.31 25.83 15.42
C ASP A 320 -1.08 25.65 16.06
N GLU A 321 -1.89 26.71 16.14
CA GLU A 321 -3.26 26.63 16.67
C GLU A 321 -4.14 25.69 15.82
N PHE A 322 -4.03 25.76 14.50
CA PHE A 322 -4.82 24.93 13.60
C PHE A 322 -4.45 23.45 13.73
N ILE A 323 -3.16 23.11 13.71
CA ILE A 323 -2.70 21.72 13.83
C ILE A 323 -2.96 21.18 15.23
N ARG A 324 -2.79 21.97 16.30
CA ARG A 324 -3.16 21.53 17.66
C ARG A 324 -4.65 21.23 17.79
N LYS A 325 -5.50 22.00 17.09
CA LYS A 325 -6.96 21.81 17.12
C LYS A 325 -7.41 20.60 16.30
N HIS A 326 -6.84 20.40 15.11
CA HIS A 326 -7.36 19.42 14.13
C HIS A 326 -6.45 18.22 13.87
N GLY A 327 -5.16 18.30 14.20
CA GLY A 327 -4.13 17.31 13.89
C GLY A 327 -3.38 16.79 15.12
N LYS A 328 -3.95 16.91 16.32
CA LYS A 328 -3.32 16.54 17.60
C LYS A 328 -2.77 15.10 17.58
N ASP A 329 -3.52 14.18 17.00
CA ASP A 329 -3.15 12.75 16.94
C ASP A 329 -1.85 12.52 16.16
N PHE A 330 -1.43 13.42 15.27
CA PHE A 330 -0.18 13.28 14.52
C PHE A 330 1.05 13.82 15.27
N LEU A 331 0.85 14.60 16.33
CA LEU A 331 1.91 15.27 17.08
C LEU A 331 2.43 14.44 18.27
N THR A 332 1.71 13.40 18.67
CA THR A 332 2.01 12.61 19.88
C THR A 332 2.73 11.31 19.55
N GLU A 333 3.44 10.77 20.54
CA GLU A 333 3.90 9.38 20.47
C GLU A 333 2.74 8.43 20.80
N HIS A 334 2.62 7.36 20.03
CA HIS A 334 1.58 6.36 20.21
C HIS A 334 2.13 5.07 20.80
N ARG A 335 1.22 4.18 21.19
CA ARG A 335 1.54 2.83 21.65
C ARG A 335 2.51 2.14 20.70
N PHE A 336 3.53 1.47 21.26
CA PHE A 336 4.65 0.84 20.56
C PHE A 336 5.59 1.79 19.80
N GLY A 337 5.42 3.11 19.93
CA GLY A 337 6.13 4.09 19.13
C GLY A 337 5.66 4.13 17.67
N SER A 338 4.44 3.67 17.39
CA SER A 338 3.84 3.72 16.05
C SER A 338 3.63 5.16 15.60
N TYR A 339 3.69 5.40 14.28
CA TYR A 339 3.23 6.66 13.69
C TYR A 339 1.70 6.83 13.74
N ALA A 340 0.95 5.74 13.96
CA ALA A 340 -0.50 5.71 13.95
C ALA A 340 -1.07 5.50 15.36
N ALA A 341 -2.17 6.21 15.63
CA ALA A 341 -2.93 6.09 16.87
C ALA A 341 -3.71 4.76 16.92
N VAL A 342 -4.17 4.41 18.11
CA VAL A 342 -5.13 3.31 18.29
C VAL A 342 -6.50 3.79 17.81
N GLN A 343 -7.11 3.05 16.89
CA GLN A 343 -8.42 3.35 16.31
C GLN A 343 -9.47 2.40 16.90
N GLU A 344 -10.36 2.94 17.71
CA GLU A 344 -11.47 2.18 18.30
C GLU A 344 -12.59 1.95 17.27
N ASN A 345 -13.37 0.89 17.47
CA ASN A 345 -14.56 0.57 16.66
C ASN A 345 -14.30 0.56 15.13
N THR A 346 -13.15 0.02 14.73
CA THR A 346 -12.78 -0.14 13.32
C THR A 346 -13.31 -1.45 12.79
N LEU A 347 -14.01 -1.43 11.65
CA LEU A 347 -14.42 -2.65 10.96
C LEU A 347 -13.18 -3.36 10.38
N ALA A 348 -12.95 -4.59 10.81
CA ALA A 348 -11.85 -5.44 10.39
C ALA A 348 -12.35 -6.84 10.00
N LYS A 349 -11.68 -7.47 9.03
CA LYS A 349 -11.89 -8.87 8.63
C LYS A 349 -10.54 -9.54 8.38
N TRP A 350 -10.43 -10.80 8.74
CA TRP A 350 -9.26 -11.63 8.46
C TRP A 350 -9.51 -12.56 7.27
N TYR A 351 -8.45 -13.05 6.65
CA TYR A 351 -8.50 -14.05 5.60
C TYR A 351 -7.47 -15.15 5.88
N VAL A 352 -7.93 -16.39 5.82
CA VAL A 352 -7.06 -17.58 5.73
C VAL A 352 -7.04 -17.99 4.27
N ASN A 353 -5.84 -18.07 3.69
CA ASN A 353 -5.57 -18.28 2.27
C ASN A 353 -6.10 -17.15 1.36
N ALA A 354 -5.66 -17.20 0.10
CA ALA A 354 -5.84 -16.09 -0.83
C ALA A 354 -7.17 -16.08 -1.59
N LYS A 355 -7.94 -17.19 -1.61
CA LYS A 355 -9.20 -17.27 -2.37
C LYS A 355 -10.16 -16.12 -2.08
N TRP A 356 -10.55 -15.95 -0.81
CA TRP A 356 -11.50 -14.91 -0.41
C TRP A 356 -10.84 -13.52 -0.34
N TYR A 357 -9.54 -13.48 -0.02
CA TYR A 357 -8.76 -12.25 -0.05
C TYR A 357 -8.75 -11.62 -1.46
N PHE A 358 -8.37 -12.37 -2.51
CA PHE A 358 -8.36 -11.86 -3.88
C PHE A 358 -9.76 -11.50 -4.38
N GLU A 359 -10.79 -12.26 -3.97
CA GLU A 359 -12.16 -11.93 -4.30
C GLU A 359 -12.59 -10.57 -3.70
N ASP A 360 -12.38 -10.35 -2.41
CA ASP A 360 -12.75 -9.10 -1.75
C ASP A 360 -11.90 -7.92 -2.22
N VAL A 361 -10.61 -8.14 -2.53
CA VAL A 361 -9.76 -7.14 -3.20
C VAL A 361 -10.33 -6.75 -4.56
N ALA A 362 -10.73 -7.74 -5.37
CA ALA A 362 -11.32 -7.47 -6.69
C ALA A 362 -12.65 -6.72 -6.60
N ASN A 363 -13.51 -7.08 -5.64
CA ASN A 363 -14.77 -6.38 -5.39
C ASN A 363 -14.52 -4.93 -4.94
N ALA A 364 -13.56 -4.70 -4.04
CA ALA A 364 -13.18 -3.35 -3.60
C ALA A 364 -12.61 -2.51 -4.76
N MET A 365 -11.72 -3.06 -5.58
CA MET A 365 -11.20 -2.38 -6.76
C MET A 365 -12.31 -2.05 -7.77
N GLU A 366 -13.27 -2.96 -7.98
CA GLU A 366 -14.43 -2.73 -8.84
C GLU A 366 -15.29 -1.56 -8.33
N ALA A 367 -15.43 -1.42 -7.00
CA ALA A 367 -16.18 -0.35 -6.35
C ALA A 367 -15.47 1.02 -6.37
N ALA A 368 -14.15 1.07 -6.54
CA ALA A 368 -13.33 2.28 -6.47
C ALA A 368 -13.84 3.45 -7.33
N LYS A 369 -13.77 4.68 -6.81
CA LYS A 369 -14.24 5.89 -7.50
C LYS A 369 -13.16 6.93 -7.75
N GLU A 370 -12.11 6.94 -6.95
CA GLU A 370 -11.11 8.01 -6.94
C GLU A 370 -9.70 7.46 -7.06
N GLU A 371 -9.30 6.57 -6.16
CA GLU A 371 -7.91 6.14 -6.00
C GLU A 371 -7.77 4.66 -5.68
N ILE A 372 -6.77 4.02 -6.29
CA ILE A 372 -6.28 2.70 -5.90
C ILE A 372 -4.77 2.79 -5.66
N PHE A 373 -4.33 2.49 -4.44
CA PHE A 373 -2.91 2.40 -4.08
C PHE A 373 -2.52 0.93 -3.92
N ILE A 374 -1.38 0.53 -4.49
CA ILE A 374 -0.88 -0.84 -4.41
C ILE A 374 0.61 -0.82 -4.04
N THR A 375 0.99 -1.58 -3.01
CA THR A 375 2.40 -1.94 -2.77
C THR A 375 2.53 -3.45 -2.85
N ASP A 376 3.57 -3.92 -3.53
CA ASP A 376 3.89 -5.33 -3.58
C ASP A 376 5.41 -5.51 -3.63
N TRP A 377 5.89 -6.58 -2.99
CA TRP A 377 7.26 -7.04 -3.20
C TRP A 377 7.39 -7.60 -4.61
N TRP A 378 6.34 -8.30 -5.09
CA TRP A 378 6.21 -8.73 -6.47
C TRP A 378 4.75 -8.65 -6.93
N LEU A 379 4.51 -8.14 -8.13
CA LEU A 379 3.18 -8.03 -8.73
C LEU A 379 3.17 -8.67 -10.10
N SER A 380 2.25 -9.61 -10.34
CA SER A 380 2.02 -10.28 -11.62
C SER A 380 0.75 -9.74 -12.28
N PRO A 381 0.83 -8.91 -13.35
CA PRO A 381 -0.34 -8.21 -13.88
C PRO A 381 -1.46 -9.15 -14.39
N GLU A 382 -1.12 -10.36 -14.83
CA GLU A 382 -2.04 -11.27 -15.50
C GLU A 382 -2.71 -12.31 -14.57
N ILE A 383 -2.57 -12.19 -13.25
CA ILE A 383 -3.25 -13.10 -12.31
C ILE A 383 -4.76 -12.93 -12.34
N PHE A 384 -5.48 -14.04 -12.11
CA PHE A 384 -6.92 -14.04 -11.90
C PHE A 384 -7.25 -13.92 -10.42
N MET A 385 -8.04 -12.90 -10.09
CA MET A 385 -8.47 -12.60 -8.73
C MET A 385 -9.64 -13.48 -8.25
N LYS A 386 -10.47 -13.96 -9.19
CA LYS A 386 -11.58 -14.89 -8.91
C LYS A 386 -11.43 -16.15 -9.74
N ARG A 387 -11.71 -17.30 -9.12
CA ARG A 387 -11.53 -18.63 -9.74
C ARG A 387 -12.64 -19.60 -9.34
N PRO A 388 -13.02 -20.55 -10.21
CA PRO A 388 -12.51 -20.75 -11.58
C PRO A 388 -12.86 -19.61 -12.55
N VAL A 389 -12.14 -19.53 -13.67
CA VAL A 389 -12.30 -18.43 -14.65
C VAL A 389 -13.57 -18.65 -15.47
N VAL A 390 -14.67 -18.02 -15.07
CA VAL A 390 -15.99 -18.17 -15.73
C VAL A 390 -16.42 -16.95 -16.54
N GLU A 391 -15.97 -15.74 -16.19
CA GLU A 391 -16.34 -14.48 -16.85
C GLU A 391 -15.22 -13.95 -17.78
N GLY A 392 -14.51 -14.87 -18.45
CA GLY A 392 -13.36 -14.55 -19.28
C GLY A 392 -12.29 -13.74 -18.50
N ASN A 393 -11.81 -12.66 -19.09
CA ASN A 393 -10.78 -11.80 -18.47
C ASN A 393 -11.34 -10.78 -17.47
N ARG A 394 -12.64 -10.81 -17.11
CA ARG A 394 -13.26 -9.81 -16.23
C ARG A 394 -12.46 -9.64 -14.94
N TRP A 395 -12.11 -10.73 -14.27
CA TRP A 395 -11.43 -10.72 -12.96
C TRP A 395 -9.91 -10.86 -13.04
N ARG A 396 -9.30 -10.62 -14.21
CA ARG A 396 -7.84 -10.53 -14.33
C ARG A 396 -7.37 -9.16 -13.82
N LEU A 397 -6.30 -9.12 -13.03
CA LEU A 397 -5.86 -7.91 -12.33
C LEU A 397 -5.64 -6.72 -13.27
N ASP A 398 -4.85 -6.88 -14.32
CA ASP A 398 -4.63 -5.87 -15.36
C ASP A 398 -5.94 -5.34 -15.98
N CYS A 399 -6.93 -6.22 -16.21
CA CYS A 399 -8.22 -5.87 -16.80
C CYS A 399 -9.10 -5.09 -15.82
N ILE A 400 -9.04 -5.39 -14.51
CA ILE A 400 -9.68 -4.60 -13.45
C ILE A 400 -9.06 -3.20 -13.46
N LEU A 401 -7.74 -3.09 -13.32
CA LEU A 401 -7.05 -1.81 -13.24
C LEU A 401 -7.28 -0.96 -14.50
N LYS A 402 -7.24 -1.56 -15.69
CA LYS A 402 -7.50 -0.87 -16.96
C LYS A 402 -8.89 -0.24 -16.99
N ARG A 403 -9.96 -1.00 -16.67
CA ARG A 403 -11.33 -0.44 -16.73
C ARG A 403 -11.57 0.62 -15.66
N LYS A 404 -10.99 0.47 -14.46
CA LYS A 404 -11.11 1.47 -13.40
C LYS A 404 -10.38 2.75 -13.78
N ALA A 405 -9.20 2.62 -14.38
CA ALA A 405 -8.45 3.74 -14.92
C ALA A 405 -9.22 4.48 -16.04
N GLN A 406 -9.92 3.76 -16.91
CA GLN A 406 -10.81 4.33 -17.94
C GLN A 406 -12.01 5.08 -17.35
N GLN A 407 -12.52 4.65 -16.19
CA GLN A 407 -13.59 5.34 -15.45
C GLN A 407 -13.10 6.58 -14.67
N GLY A 408 -11.81 6.94 -14.79
CA GLY A 408 -11.23 8.13 -14.17
C GLY A 408 -10.47 7.87 -12.86
N VAL A 409 -10.50 6.64 -12.32
CA VAL A 409 -9.78 6.27 -11.10
C VAL A 409 -8.27 6.42 -11.31
N LYS A 410 -7.58 7.05 -10.37
CA LYS A 410 -6.12 7.18 -10.37
C LYS A 410 -5.50 5.98 -9.66
N ILE A 411 -4.57 5.31 -10.32
CA ILE A 411 -3.98 4.07 -9.81
C ILE A 411 -2.49 4.27 -9.63
N PHE A 412 -2.01 4.07 -8.40
CA PHE A 412 -0.63 4.28 -8.00
C PHE A 412 -0.04 2.99 -7.45
N VAL A 413 1.03 2.52 -8.08
CA VAL A 413 1.67 1.26 -7.70
C VAL A 413 3.12 1.52 -7.31
N MET A 414 3.55 0.97 -6.18
CA MET A 414 4.94 0.96 -5.73
C MET A 414 5.45 -0.48 -5.67
N LEU A 415 6.41 -0.79 -6.53
CA LEU A 415 7.05 -2.11 -6.58
C LEU A 415 8.43 -2.06 -5.96
N TYR A 416 8.81 -3.13 -5.29
CA TYR A 416 10.23 -3.38 -5.03
C TYR A 416 11.00 -3.47 -6.35
N LYS A 417 12.15 -2.79 -6.40
CA LYS A 417 13.13 -2.94 -7.47
C LYS A 417 14.19 -3.92 -6.99
N GLU A 418 14.20 -5.08 -7.61
CA GLU A 418 15.13 -6.16 -7.37
C GLU A 418 16.52 -5.89 -7.96
N VAL A 419 17.48 -6.64 -7.43
CA VAL A 419 18.75 -6.89 -8.08
C VAL A 419 18.52 -7.97 -9.14
N GLU A 420 18.43 -7.57 -10.41
CA GLU A 420 18.04 -8.43 -11.55
C GLU A 420 18.88 -9.71 -11.70
N LEU A 421 20.14 -9.70 -11.24
CA LEU A 421 21.02 -10.87 -11.26
C LEU A 421 20.75 -11.88 -10.13
N ALA A 422 20.03 -11.48 -9.08
CA ALA A 422 19.81 -12.26 -7.87
C ALA A 422 18.36 -12.71 -7.67
N LEU A 423 17.38 -12.03 -8.29
CA LEU A 423 15.95 -12.31 -8.12
C LEU A 423 15.21 -12.22 -9.46
N GLY A 424 14.41 -13.24 -9.77
CA GLY A 424 13.69 -13.39 -11.04
C GLY A 424 12.33 -12.67 -11.15
N ILE A 425 11.97 -11.76 -10.23
CA ILE A 425 10.61 -11.17 -10.15
C ILE A 425 10.25 -10.25 -11.34
N ASN A 426 11.25 -9.69 -12.03
CA ASN A 426 11.12 -8.83 -13.20
C ASN A 426 10.15 -7.63 -13.01
N SER A 427 10.42 -6.79 -12.02
CA SER A 427 9.55 -5.64 -11.71
C SER A 427 9.47 -4.61 -12.84
N GLU A 428 10.46 -4.56 -13.74
CA GLU A 428 10.42 -3.71 -14.93
C GLU A 428 9.37 -4.21 -15.94
N TYR A 429 9.19 -5.54 -16.09
CA TYR A 429 8.08 -6.09 -16.88
C TYR A 429 6.73 -5.64 -16.31
N SER A 430 6.48 -5.87 -15.02
CA SER A 430 5.22 -5.50 -14.38
C SER A 430 4.95 -4.00 -14.49
N LYS A 431 5.97 -3.16 -14.25
CA LYS A 431 5.88 -1.72 -14.45
C LYS A 431 5.47 -1.37 -15.88
N ARG A 432 6.17 -1.93 -16.87
CA ARG A 432 5.93 -1.63 -18.28
C ARG A 432 4.51 -2.05 -18.66
N THR A 433 4.11 -3.28 -18.35
CA THR A 433 2.77 -3.80 -18.65
C THR A 433 1.68 -2.91 -18.05
N LEU A 434 1.75 -2.60 -16.75
CA LEU A 434 0.76 -1.76 -16.08
C LEU A 434 0.67 -0.34 -16.65
N MET A 435 1.82 0.30 -16.93
CA MET A 435 1.85 1.66 -17.46
C MET A 435 1.35 1.75 -18.92
N HIS A 436 1.38 0.65 -19.69
CA HIS A 436 0.83 0.61 -21.05
C HIS A 436 -0.70 0.47 -21.07
N LEU A 437 -1.33 0.08 -19.96
CA LEU A 437 -2.78 -0.12 -19.91
C LEU A 437 -3.57 1.19 -20.02
N HIS A 438 -3.16 2.25 -19.29
CA HIS A 438 -3.85 3.55 -19.26
C HIS A 438 -2.99 4.66 -18.62
N PRO A 439 -3.07 5.94 -19.06
CA PRO A 439 -2.30 7.05 -18.48
C PRO A 439 -2.62 7.37 -17.01
N ASN A 440 -3.78 6.96 -16.48
CA ASN A 440 -4.11 7.10 -15.06
C ASN A 440 -3.37 6.10 -14.15
N ILE A 441 -2.64 5.14 -14.71
CA ILE A 441 -1.83 4.16 -13.96
C ILE A 441 -0.39 4.67 -13.91
N LYS A 442 0.14 4.85 -12.69
CA LYS A 442 1.52 5.29 -12.45
C LYS A 442 2.23 4.30 -11.55
N VAL A 443 3.41 3.86 -11.97
CA VAL A 443 4.19 2.83 -11.27
C VAL A 443 5.58 3.34 -10.94
N MET A 444 5.94 3.31 -9.66
CA MET A 444 7.30 3.56 -9.18
C MET A 444 7.97 2.26 -8.75
N ARG A 445 9.28 2.18 -8.97
CA ARG A 445 10.14 1.10 -8.44
C ARG A 445 11.21 1.68 -7.53
N HIS A 446 11.48 1.05 -6.40
CA HIS A 446 12.49 1.49 -5.41
C HIS A 446 13.06 0.26 -4.65
N PRO A 447 14.35 0.25 -4.23
CA PRO A 447 15.40 1.29 -4.34
C PRO A 447 16.05 1.41 -5.73
N ASP A 448 17.01 2.33 -5.93
CA ASP A 448 17.94 2.25 -7.07
C ASP A 448 19.31 1.83 -6.52
N HIS A 449 19.77 0.63 -6.87
CA HIS A 449 21.00 0.06 -6.28
C HIS A 449 22.26 0.81 -6.71
N VAL A 450 22.37 1.25 -7.97
CA VAL A 450 23.58 1.94 -8.50
C VAL A 450 23.88 3.27 -7.77
N SER A 451 22.85 3.92 -7.22
CA SER A 451 22.96 5.24 -6.56
C SER A 451 22.69 5.21 -5.07
N SER A 452 22.34 4.06 -4.48
CA SER A 452 22.06 3.93 -3.05
C SER A 452 23.04 2.98 -2.38
N SER A 453 23.32 3.19 -1.09
CA SER A 453 24.06 2.24 -0.26
C SER A 453 23.22 1.01 0.15
N VAL A 454 22.00 0.87 -0.39
CA VAL A 454 21.04 -0.19 -0.04
C VAL A 454 21.01 -1.24 -1.14
N TYR A 455 21.81 -2.28 -0.94
CA TYR A 455 21.89 -3.43 -1.85
C TYR A 455 21.18 -4.68 -1.31
N LEU A 456 20.88 -4.71 0.00
CA LEU A 456 20.43 -5.93 0.69
C LEU A 456 18.95 -5.94 1.07
N TRP A 457 18.34 -4.76 1.22
CA TRP A 457 16.99 -4.62 1.80
C TRP A 457 15.93 -4.37 0.74
N ALA A 458 14.71 -4.80 1.04
CA ALA A 458 13.57 -4.74 0.14
C ALA A 458 12.39 -3.94 0.70
N HIS A 459 11.46 -3.62 -0.18
CA HIS A 459 10.12 -3.21 0.22
C HIS A 459 9.24 -4.45 0.22
N HIS A 460 8.77 -4.85 1.39
CA HIS A 460 8.18 -6.17 1.59
C HIS A 460 6.71 -6.11 2.05
N GLU A 461 6.17 -4.90 2.28
CA GLU A 461 4.75 -4.70 2.56
C GLU A 461 3.84 -4.98 1.34
N LYS A 462 2.74 -5.71 1.59
CA LYS A 462 1.70 -6.00 0.59
C LYS A 462 0.43 -5.26 0.97
N LEU A 463 0.08 -4.23 0.20
CA LEU A 463 -1.03 -3.32 0.50
C LEU A 463 -1.88 -3.08 -0.73
N VAL A 464 -3.20 -3.10 -0.54
CA VAL A 464 -4.16 -2.54 -1.50
C VAL A 464 -5.05 -1.57 -0.75
N ILE A 465 -5.05 -0.30 -1.13
CA ILE A 465 -5.90 0.73 -0.53
C ILE A 465 -6.84 1.30 -1.59
N VAL A 466 -8.15 1.28 -1.32
CA VAL A 466 -9.18 1.83 -2.21
C VAL A 466 -9.79 3.08 -1.57
N ASP A 467 -9.76 4.18 -2.33
CA ASP A 467 -10.33 5.50 -2.00
C ASP A 467 -9.91 6.07 -0.63
N GLN A 468 -8.78 5.59 -0.08
CA GLN A 468 -8.29 5.84 1.28
C GLN A 468 -9.32 5.49 2.39
N SER A 469 -10.22 4.54 2.13
CA SER A 469 -11.29 4.15 3.07
C SER A 469 -11.32 2.65 3.36
N VAL A 470 -10.77 1.81 2.47
CA VAL A 470 -10.63 0.36 2.66
C VAL A 470 -9.19 -0.02 2.36
N ALA A 471 -8.52 -0.69 3.30
CA ALA A 471 -7.13 -1.07 3.15
C ALA A 471 -6.92 -2.54 3.51
N PHE A 472 -6.31 -3.28 2.60
CA PHE A 472 -5.89 -4.65 2.76
C PHE A 472 -4.42 -4.71 3.15
N VAL A 473 -4.07 -5.57 4.11
CA VAL A 473 -2.71 -5.72 4.66
C VAL A 473 -2.50 -7.15 5.16
N GLY A 474 -1.37 -7.75 4.78
CA GLY A 474 -1.05 -9.14 5.12
C GLY A 474 0.21 -9.66 4.45
N GLY A 475 0.32 -10.99 4.36
CA GLY A 475 1.43 -11.70 3.71
C GLY A 475 1.28 -11.89 2.20
N ILE A 476 0.10 -11.64 1.63
CA ILE A 476 -0.27 -12.07 0.28
C ILE A 476 0.00 -10.98 -0.76
N ASP A 477 1.03 -11.16 -1.59
CA ASP A 477 1.28 -10.33 -2.78
C ASP A 477 0.24 -10.61 -3.89
N LEU A 478 -0.01 -9.63 -4.75
CA LEU A 478 -0.75 -9.82 -6.01
C LEU A 478 0.12 -10.50 -7.09
N ALA A 479 0.59 -11.71 -6.81
CA ALA A 479 1.58 -12.43 -7.61
C ALA A 479 1.20 -13.89 -7.91
N TYR A 480 1.96 -14.49 -8.83
CA TYR A 480 1.83 -15.91 -9.16
C TYR A 480 2.05 -16.81 -7.94
N GLY A 481 1.29 -17.91 -7.89
CA GLY A 481 1.41 -18.95 -6.88
C GLY A 481 0.78 -18.65 -5.52
N ARG A 482 0.31 -17.42 -5.30
CA ARG A 482 -0.29 -16.99 -4.02
C ARG A 482 -1.73 -17.45 -3.86
N TRP A 483 -2.47 -17.58 -4.97
CA TRP A 483 -3.86 -18.02 -4.91
C TRP A 483 -3.92 -19.47 -4.44
N ASP A 484 -4.65 -19.71 -3.36
CA ASP A 484 -4.97 -21.04 -2.86
C ASP A 484 -6.26 -20.98 -2.03
N ASP A 485 -6.84 -22.14 -1.76
CA ASP A 485 -7.94 -22.32 -0.82
C ASP A 485 -7.60 -23.35 0.25
N ASP A 486 -8.53 -23.60 1.17
CA ASP A 486 -8.34 -24.55 2.28
C ASP A 486 -8.02 -25.99 1.85
N GLU A 487 -8.25 -26.37 0.58
CA GLU A 487 -7.97 -27.73 0.11
C GLU A 487 -6.48 -27.94 -0.20
N HIS A 488 -5.73 -26.87 -0.45
CA HIS A 488 -4.29 -26.93 -0.76
C HIS A 488 -3.94 -27.98 -1.82
N ARG A 489 -4.66 -27.96 -2.94
CA ARG A 489 -4.54 -28.97 -4.00
C ARG A 489 -3.13 -29.00 -4.61
N LEU A 490 -2.60 -30.21 -4.82
CA LEU A 490 -1.31 -30.46 -5.47
C LEU A 490 -1.39 -30.54 -6.99
N THR A 491 -2.58 -30.81 -7.54
CA THR A 491 -2.77 -31.10 -8.96
C THR A 491 -3.80 -30.16 -9.58
N ASP A 492 -3.58 -29.83 -10.86
CA ASP A 492 -4.47 -28.98 -11.68
C ASP A 492 -4.28 -29.30 -13.17
N VAL A 493 -4.43 -30.58 -13.51
CA VAL A 493 -4.27 -31.08 -14.88
C VAL A 493 -5.45 -30.67 -15.77
N GLY A 494 -6.62 -30.40 -15.17
CA GLY A 494 -7.88 -30.13 -15.85
C GLY A 494 -8.39 -31.39 -16.57
N SER A 495 -9.68 -31.66 -16.53
CA SER A 495 -10.27 -32.78 -17.28
C SER A 495 -11.73 -32.53 -17.60
N VAL A 496 -12.08 -32.56 -18.88
CA VAL A 496 -13.42 -32.93 -19.33
C VAL A 496 -13.47 -34.45 -19.31
N LYS A 497 -14.10 -35.05 -18.28
CA LYS A 497 -14.39 -36.49 -18.33
C LYS A 497 -15.73 -36.65 -19.02
N ARG A 498 -15.76 -37.36 -20.17
CA ARG A 498 -17.04 -37.90 -20.68
C ARG A 498 -17.54 -38.88 -19.62
N ALA A 499 -18.76 -38.69 -19.14
CA ALA A 499 -19.40 -39.65 -18.24
C ALA A 499 -19.38 -41.02 -18.93
N ALA A 500 -18.61 -41.97 -18.38
CA ALA A 500 -18.81 -43.36 -18.70
C ALA A 500 -20.19 -43.73 -18.15
N THR A 501 -21.13 -44.04 -19.05
CA THR A 501 -22.42 -44.61 -18.68
C THR A 501 -22.15 -45.93 -17.95
N SER A 502 -22.14 -45.91 -16.62
CA SER A 502 -22.34 -47.11 -15.83
C SER A 502 -23.79 -47.53 -16.07
N LYS A 503 -23.99 -48.57 -16.88
CA LYS A 503 -25.27 -49.29 -16.88
C LYS A 503 -25.44 -49.86 -15.48
N SER A 504 -26.33 -49.27 -14.68
CA SER A 504 -26.81 -49.88 -13.45
C SER A 504 -27.61 -51.13 -13.82
N LEU A 505 -27.19 -52.27 -13.27
CA LEU A 505 -27.99 -53.47 -13.18
C LEU A 505 -28.91 -53.33 -11.96
N SER A 506 -30.21 -53.18 -12.18
CA SER A 506 -31.25 -53.69 -11.29
C SER A 506 -32.63 -53.59 -11.93
N ALA A 507 -33.21 -54.72 -12.31
CA ALA A 507 -34.46 -55.26 -11.73
C ALA A 507 -35.14 -56.30 -12.63
N ALA A 508 -35.22 -57.52 -12.09
CA ALA A 508 -36.39 -58.42 -12.01
C ALA A 508 -36.88 -59.27 -13.22
N ASN A 509 -36.74 -60.59 -12.99
CA ASN A 509 -37.70 -61.69 -13.15
C ASN A 509 -38.10 -62.18 -14.56
N LEU A 510 -37.81 -63.45 -14.88
CA LEU A 510 -38.70 -64.61 -14.64
C LEU A 510 -38.17 -65.89 -15.34
N ALA A 511 -38.34 -67.01 -14.63
CA ALA A 511 -38.59 -68.37 -15.12
C ALA A 511 -37.48 -69.25 -15.73
N SER A 512 -37.40 -70.44 -15.12
CA SER A 512 -37.10 -71.77 -15.70
C SER A 512 -35.65 -72.04 -16.12
N ALA A 513 -35.13 -73.26 -16.12
CA ALA A 513 -35.36 -74.54 -15.46
C ALA A 513 -34.23 -75.43 -16.02
N ALA A 514 -33.87 -76.47 -15.25
CA ALA A 514 -33.17 -77.68 -15.68
C ALA A 514 -31.65 -77.59 -16.01
N GLU A 515 -30.90 -78.44 -15.28
CA GLU A 515 -30.04 -79.53 -15.77
C GLU A 515 -29.10 -79.27 -16.97
N SER A 516 -27.92 -79.86 -17.12
CA SER A 516 -27.02 -80.75 -16.36
C SER A 516 -25.84 -81.03 -17.32
N SER A 517 -24.78 -81.67 -16.80
CA SER A 517 -23.73 -82.41 -17.53
C SER A 517 -22.63 -81.60 -18.24
N GLU A 518 -21.36 -81.69 -17.81
CA GLU A 518 -20.39 -82.80 -17.92
C GLU A 518 -19.67 -82.88 -19.29
N ARG A 519 -18.37 -82.51 -19.32
CA ARG A 519 -17.20 -83.35 -19.71
C ARG A 519 -16.05 -82.58 -20.39
N VAL A 520 -14.91 -82.69 -19.72
CA VAL A 520 -13.49 -82.57 -20.13
C VAL A 520 -13.07 -83.95 -20.73
N PRO A 521 -11.88 -84.28 -21.30
CA PRO A 521 -10.66 -83.54 -21.74
C PRO A 521 -10.17 -83.91 -23.17
N LEU A 522 -9.07 -83.30 -23.67
CA LEU A 522 -7.77 -83.97 -23.94
C LEU A 522 -6.80 -83.12 -24.81
N GLN A 523 -5.55 -83.14 -24.35
CA GLN A 523 -4.27 -82.74 -24.97
C GLN A 523 -3.94 -83.60 -26.23
N PRO A 524 -2.92 -83.29 -27.09
CA PRO A 524 -1.50 -83.37 -26.69
C PRO A 524 -0.48 -82.44 -27.41
N GLN A 525 0.77 -82.64 -27.00
CA GLN A 525 2.03 -81.91 -27.12
C GLN A 525 2.75 -81.92 -28.50
N ALA A 526 3.89 -81.19 -28.53
CA ALA A 526 5.18 -81.50 -29.16
C ALA A 526 5.40 -81.10 -30.63
N LEU A 527 6.59 -80.72 -31.14
CA LEU A 527 7.94 -80.38 -30.63
C LEU A 527 8.69 -79.68 -31.81
N SER A 528 9.84 -79.08 -31.51
CA SER A 528 10.79 -78.34 -32.37
C SER A 528 11.46 -79.16 -33.50
N PRO A 529 12.33 -78.54 -34.36
CA PRO A 529 13.77 -78.33 -34.06
C PRO A 529 14.30 -76.93 -34.51
N GLU A 530 15.25 -76.23 -33.85
CA GLU A 530 16.72 -76.46 -33.75
C GLU A 530 17.45 -76.61 -35.12
N SER A 531 18.65 -76.07 -35.42
CA SER A 531 19.66 -75.30 -34.68
C SER A 531 20.91 -75.04 -35.59
N HIS A 532 21.88 -74.24 -35.08
CA HIS A 532 23.35 -74.34 -35.28
C HIS A 532 24.04 -73.73 -36.53
N LEU A 533 25.25 -73.11 -36.52
CA LEU A 533 26.38 -72.97 -35.56
C LEU A 533 27.40 -71.90 -36.08
N PHE A 534 28.08 -71.14 -35.19
CA PHE A 534 29.53 -71.25 -34.86
C PHE A 534 30.09 -70.07 -34.04
N GLU A 535 30.81 -70.42 -32.96
CA GLU A 535 31.68 -69.58 -32.10
C GLU A 535 33.18 -69.79 -32.41
N LYS A 536 34.04 -68.85 -31.96
CA LYS A 536 35.34 -69.00 -31.21
C LYS A 536 36.41 -67.95 -31.60
N SER A 537 36.86 -67.05 -30.69
CA SER A 537 38.05 -67.07 -29.77
C SER A 537 39.40 -66.84 -30.49
N ALA A 538 40.49 -66.22 -30.00
CA ALA A 538 40.93 -65.45 -28.82
C ALA A 538 42.39 -64.92 -29.12
N ASP A 539 42.91 -64.05 -28.24
CA ASP A 539 44.33 -63.82 -27.86
C ASP A 539 45.32 -62.86 -28.59
N ASP A 540 45.87 -61.98 -27.74
CA ASP A 540 47.28 -61.55 -27.52
C ASP A 540 47.96 -60.32 -28.16
N ALA A 541 48.68 -59.61 -27.26
CA ALA A 541 49.49 -58.37 -27.30
C ALA A 541 50.83 -58.51 -28.10
N PRO A 542 51.88 -57.62 -28.12
CA PRO A 542 52.15 -56.37 -27.35
C PRO A 542 52.85 -55.17 -28.09
N ASP A 543 52.81 -54.00 -27.44
CA ASP A 543 53.84 -52.96 -27.16
C ASP A 543 54.85 -52.31 -28.19
N THR A 544 55.04 -50.98 -27.99
CA THR A 544 56.18 -50.06 -28.36
C THR A 544 56.40 -49.67 -29.85
N SER A 545 56.79 -48.45 -30.30
CA SER A 545 57.55 -47.35 -29.67
C SER A 545 57.48 -45.98 -30.43
N LYS A 546 57.49 -44.89 -29.63
CA LYS A 546 58.26 -43.61 -29.69
C LYS A 546 58.22 -42.65 -30.92
N MET A 547 57.86 -41.38 -30.66
CA MET A 547 58.83 -40.28 -30.44
C MET A 547 58.25 -39.06 -29.67
N LYS A 548 59.10 -38.49 -28.80
CA LYS A 548 59.00 -37.23 -28.02
C LYS A 548 59.14 -35.99 -28.96
N GLY A 549 58.76 -34.75 -28.62
CA GLY A 549 58.18 -34.18 -27.40
C GLY A 549 58.18 -32.62 -27.35
N VAL A 550 57.93 -32.11 -26.13
CA VAL A 550 58.35 -30.83 -25.51
C VAL A 550 57.70 -29.49 -25.94
N GLY A 551 57.06 -28.81 -24.96
CA GLY A 551 56.84 -27.35 -24.97
C GLY A 551 55.74 -26.83 -24.01
N LYS A 552 56.13 -26.37 -22.81
CA LYS A 552 55.29 -25.86 -21.69
C LYS A 552 54.76 -24.39 -21.88
N PRO A 553 53.90 -23.87 -20.97
CA PRO A 553 52.94 -22.77 -21.21
C PRO A 553 53.38 -21.37 -20.71
N LYS A 554 52.71 -20.29 -21.15
CA LYS A 554 52.78 -18.92 -20.57
C LYS A 554 51.40 -18.23 -20.65
N LYS A 555 50.72 -18.01 -19.52
CA LYS A 555 50.73 -16.81 -18.64
C LYS A 555 49.82 -15.66 -19.13
N PHE A 556 48.75 -15.45 -18.35
CA PHE A 556 47.95 -14.23 -18.27
C PHE A 556 48.84 -13.00 -18.07
N SER A 557 48.61 -11.97 -18.90
CA SER A 557 49.16 -10.64 -18.73
C SER A 557 48.18 -9.78 -17.92
N ARG A 558 48.65 -9.33 -16.75
CA ARG A 558 48.12 -8.15 -16.04
C ARG A 558 48.46 -6.92 -16.89
N PHE A 559 47.53 -5.97 -17.03
CA PHE A 559 47.92 -4.58 -17.23
C PHE A 559 47.13 -3.62 -16.35
N SER A 560 47.92 -2.70 -15.80
CA SER A 560 47.66 -1.78 -14.71
C SER A 560 47.06 -0.48 -15.22
N ILE A 561 46.21 0.10 -14.38
CA ILE A 561 45.79 1.50 -14.40
C ILE A 561 47.01 2.38 -14.09
N TYR A 562 47.31 3.39 -14.91
CA TYR A 562 47.72 4.72 -14.46
C TYR A 562 47.67 5.79 -15.58
N LYS A 563 47.25 6.98 -15.16
CA LYS A 563 47.02 8.28 -15.85
C LYS A 563 47.98 8.68 -16.98
N HIS A 564 47.44 9.40 -17.97
CA HIS A 564 47.97 10.73 -18.33
C HIS A 564 46.88 11.72 -18.73
N LEU A 565 47.01 12.92 -18.17
CA LEU A 565 46.23 14.14 -18.39
C LEU A 565 46.67 14.84 -19.68
N HIS A 566 45.73 15.50 -20.37
CA HIS A 566 45.98 16.86 -20.88
C HIS A 566 44.69 17.72 -20.85
N LYS A 567 44.84 18.83 -20.12
CA LYS A 567 44.10 20.11 -20.03
C LYS A 567 43.76 20.72 -21.41
N HIS A 568 42.84 21.66 -21.63
CA HIS A 568 41.96 22.55 -20.84
C HIS A 568 40.91 23.13 -21.81
N GLY A 569 39.73 23.48 -21.31
CA GLY A 569 38.75 24.31 -22.03
C GLY A 569 37.45 24.47 -21.27
N MET A 570 37.47 25.28 -20.19
CA MET A 570 36.26 25.72 -19.48
C MET A 570 35.59 26.84 -20.29
N HIS A 571 34.27 26.77 -20.53
CA HIS A 571 33.37 27.93 -20.38
C HIS A 571 31.89 27.51 -20.28
N HIS A 572 31.28 28.04 -19.22
CA HIS A 572 29.89 28.35 -18.89
C HIS A 572 28.70 27.50 -19.38
N ALA A 573 28.04 26.92 -18.38
CA ALA A 573 26.60 26.72 -18.37
C ALA A 573 25.89 28.06 -18.17
N ASP A 574 24.94 28.39 -19.05
CA ASP A 574 23.89 29.36 -18.76
C ASP A 574 22.52 28.91 -19.29
N SER A 575 21.58 28.92 -18.35
CA SER A 575 20.15 29.22 -18.42
C SER A 575 19.52 29.46 -19.80
N VAL A 576 18.47 28.69 -20.16
CA VAL A 576 17.32 29.24 -20.91
C VAL A 576 16.02 28.57 -20.46
N SER A 577 15.09 29.41 -20.02
CA SER A 577 13.66 29.16 -19.85
C SER A 577 12.91 29.30 -21.18
N SER A 578 11.78 28.59 -21.29
CA SER A 578 10.64 28.83 -22.20
C SER A 578 10.90 28.79 -23.72
N ILE A 579 10.32 27.78 -24.38
CA ILE A 579 9.52 28.01 -25.58
C ILE A 579 8.55 26.84 -25.80
N ASP A 580 7.28 27.18 -26.00
CA ASP A 580 6.22 26.33 -26.52
C ASP A 580 6.36 26.20 -28.05
N SER A 581 5.94 25.05 -28.55
CA SER A 581 5.35 24.78 -29.88
C SER A 581 6.15 25.12 -31.15
N GLU A 582 6.64 24.08 -31.83
CA GLU A 582 6.25 23.69 -33.20
C GLU A 582 7.18 22.59 -33.73
N SER A 583 6.61 21.51 -34.28
CA SER A 583 7.12 20.83 -35.48
C SER A 583 6.17 19.70 -35.87
N SER A 584 5.13 20.09 -36.59
CA SER A 584 4.58 19.32 -37.70
C SER A 584 5.70 18.96 -38.68
N TYR A 585 5.83 17.67 -39.02
CA TYR A 585 6.41 17.25 -40.29
C TYR A 585 5.43 16.35 -41.04
N SER A 586 5.29 16.75 -42.29
CA SER A 586 4.38 16.38 -43.35
C SER A 586 4.70 15.03 -43.98
N SER A 587 3.63 14.38 -44.45
CA SER A 587 3.62 13.26 -45.39
C SER A 587 3.98 13.75 -46.82
N PRO A 588 4.53 12.89 -47.70
CA PRO A 588 4.54 13.15 -49.14
C PRO A 588 3.34 12.48 -49.86
N PRO A 589 2.87 13.03 -51.00
CA PRO A 589 1.66 12.58 -51.69
C PRO A 589 1.95 11.69 -52.90
N ARG A 590 1.03 10.78 -53.23
CA ARG A 590 0.75 10.33 -54.61
C ARG A 590 -0.74 10.03 -54.80
N SER A 591 -1.35 10.81 -55.70
CA SER A 591 -2.57 10.54 -56.48
C SER A 591 -2.32 9.37 -57.46
N GLN A 592 -3.27 8.60 -58.02
CA GLN A 592 -4.63 8.86 -58.53
C GLN A 592 -5.35 7.47 -58.80
N PRO A 593 -6.53 7.32 -59.48
CA PRO A 593 -7.77 6.75 -58.90
C PRO A 593 -8.33 5.50 -59.64
N ASN A 594 -9.46 4.94 -59.14
CA ASN A 594 -10.61 4.31 -59.85
C ASN A 594 -11.36 3.34 -58.89
N ILE A 595 -12.63 3.50 -58.51
CA ILE A 595 -13.94 3.37 -59.22
C ILE A 595 -14.70 2.12 -58.70
N ILE A 596 -15.92 2.33 -58.15
CA ILE A 596 -17.14 1.45 -58.16
C ILE A 596 -17.06 0.14 -57.30
N GLN A 597 -18.05 -0.37 -56.54
CA GLN A 597 -19.50 -0.13 -56.32
C GLN A 597 -19.95 -0.83 -55.01
N SER A 598 -20.99 -0.25 -54.38
CA SER A 598 -22.16 -0.88 -53.72
C SER A 598 -22.06 -2.21 -52.94
N LEU A 599 -22.51 -2.20 -51.67
CA LEU A 599 -23.83 -2.74 -51.27
C LEU A 599 -24.08 -2.57 -49.75
N ARG A 600 -25.14 -1.81 -49.43
CA ARG A 600 -26.00 -1.88 -48.22
C ARG A 600 -27.35 -2.49 -48.69
N PRO A 601 -28.41 -2.69 -47.88
CA PRO A 601 -28.60 -2.83 -46.41
C PRO A 601 -29.60 -3.98 -46.07
N HIS A 602 -30.02 -4.13 -44.80
CA HIS A 602 -31.43 -4.16 -44.32
C HIS A 602 -31.45 -4.61 -42.82
N LEU A 603 -31.84 -3.79 -41.82
CA LEU A 603 -33.15 -3.24 -41.40
C LEU A 603 -34.09 -4.21 -40.64
N LYS A 604 -34.37 -3.85 -39.37
CA LYS A 604 -35.67 -3.79 -38.63
C LYS A 604 -35.49 -4.25 -37.16
N MET A 605 -35.55 -3.38 -36.15
CA MET A 605 -36.71 -2.70 -35.51
C MET A 605 -37.73 -3.67 -34.89
N PHE A 606 -37.98 -3.59 -33.57
CA PHE A 606 -39.23 -3.08 -32.96
C PHE A 606 -39.18 -3.03 -31.41
N HIS A 607 -40.19 -2.34 -30.85
CA HIS A 607 -40.28 -1.55 -29.63
C HIS A 607 -40.69 -2.27 -28.32
N HIS A 608 -40.43 -1.55 -27.21
CA HIS A 608 -41.15 -1.38 -25.92
C HIS A 608 -42.10 -2.44 -25.35
N HIS A 609 -41.98 -2.68 -24.02
CA HIS A 609 -43.09 -2.46 -23.07
C HIS A 609 -42.59 -2.22 -21.63
N SER A 610 -43.38 -1.46 -20.89
CA SER A 610 -43.23 -0.92 -19.53
C SER A 610 -44.03 -1.71 -18.47
N GLU A 611 -43.71 -1.42 -17.20
CA GLU A 611 -44.49 -1.63 -15.95
C GLU A 611 -44.53 -3.02 -15.29
N SER A 612 -44.06 -3.13 -14.04
CA SER A 612 -44.88 -2.90 -12.82
C SER A 612 -44.15 -3.41 -11.54
N LYS A 613 -44.48 -2.78 -10.40
CA LYS A 613 -44.01 -3.07 -9.04
C LYS A 613 -44.89 -4.12 -8.34
N GLN A 614 -44.29 -5.00 -7.54
CA GLN A 614 -44.74 -5.65 -6.28
C GLN A 614 -43.83 -6.89 -6.11
N GLY A 615 -43.14 -7.18 -5.01
CA GLY A 615 -43.52 -7.32 -3.60
C GLY A 615 -42.53 -8.34 -2.99
N LEU A 616 -42.32 -8.28 -1.67
CA LEU A 616 -41.22 -8.88 -0.88
C LEU A 616 -41.08 -10.42 -0.93
N ALA A 617 -39.83 -10.91 -0.88
CA ALA A 617 -39.42 -12.09 -0.10
C ALA A 617 -37.88 -12.11 0.09
N GLU A 618 -37.42 -12.41 1.31
CA GLU A 618 -36.01 -12.54 1.72
C GLU A 618 -35.25 -13.64 0.94
N PRO A 619 -33.92 -13.52 0.72
CA PRO A 619 -33.15 -14.61 0.13
C PRO A 619 -32.78 -15.63 1.22
N ARG A 620 -33.38 -16.82 1.14
CA ARG A 620 -32.89 -18.03 1.81
C ARG A 620 -31.57 -18.45 1.18
N GLU A 621 -30.62 -18.84 2.04
CA GLU A 621 -29.36 -19.47 1.68
C GLU A 621 -29.58 -20.65 0.74
N ASP A 622 -29.09 -20.57 -0.49
CA ASP A 622 -29.03 -21.71 -1.40
C ASP A 622 -27.58 -22.18 -1.54
N LYS A 623 -27.22 -23.20 -0.75
CA LYS A 623 -25.98 -23.97 -0.91
C LYS A 623 -26.14 -24.92 -2.11
N GLY A 624 -26.09 -24.35 -3.31
CA GLY A 624 -26.12 -25.10 -4.57
C GLY A 624 -24.73 -25.34 -5.13
N SER A 625 -24.27 -26.60 -5.11
CA SER A 625 -23.09 -27.06 -5.85
C SER A 625 -23.21 -26.69 -7.34
N ILE A 626 -22.24 -25.94 -7.87
CA ILE A 626 -22.14 -25.65 -9.31
C ILE A 626 -21.78 -26.96 -10.03
N ARG A 627 -22.81 -27.71 -10.41
CA ARG A 627 -22.71 -28.78 -11.41
C ARG A 627 -23.81 -28.56 -12.46
N SER A 628 -23.36 -28.43 -13.72
CA SER A 628 -24.15 -28.47 -14.97
C SER A 628 -24.73 -27.13 -15.46
N LEU A 629 -24.07 -26.54 -16.46
CA LEU A 629 -24.72 -25.71 -17.48
C LEU A 629 -25.18 -26.64 -18.61
N LYS A 630 -26.50 -26.78 -18.80
CA LYS A 630 -27.08 -27.54 -19.92
C LYS A 630 -26.84 -26.79 -21.23
N THR A 631 -25.87 -27.25 -22.01
CA THR A 631 -25.79 -26.95 -23.45
C THR A 631 -26.34 -28.15 -24.21
N GLY A 632 -27.09 -27.92 -25.29
CA GLY A 632 -27.88 -28.93 -26.01
C GLY A 632 -27.09 -30.03 -26.75
N VAL A 633 -25.89 -30.38 -26.30
CA VAL A 633 -25.05 -31.48 -26.83
C VAL A 633 -24.37 -32.21 -25.66
N GLY A 634 -25.15 -32.93 -24.86
CA GLY A 634 -24.65 -33.75 -23.74
C GLY A 634 -24.12 -32.97 -22.52
N GLU A 635 -24.18 -33.60 -21.35
CA GLU A 635 -23.57 -33.03 -20.13
C GLU A 635 -22.04 -33.16 -20.19
N LEU A 636 -21.35 -32.06 -20.46
CA LEU A 636 -19.91 -31.94 -20.31
C LEU A 636 -19.60 -31.57 -18.85
N LEU A 637 -19.14 -32.54 -18.06
CA LEU A 637 -18.52 -32.30 -16.75
C LEU A 637 -17.03 -32.01 -16.99
N GLY A 638 -16.67 -30.72 -17.01
CA GLY A 638 -15.29 -30.26 -17.11
C GLY A 638 -14.84 -29.57 -15.83
N GLU A 639 -13.73 -30.02 -15.24
CA GLU A 639 -13.00 -29.22 -14.26
C GLU A 639 -12.21 -28.14 -15.00
N THR A 640 -12.60 -26.88 -14.80
CA THR A 640 -11.84 -25.70 -15.24
C THR A 640 -10.57 -25.58 -14.40
N ARG A 641 -9.42 -25.39 -15.05
CA ARG A 641 -8.13 -25.18 -14.37
C ARG A 641 -8.21 -23.99 -13.40
N PHE A 642 -7.55 -24.11 -12.26
CA PHE A 642 -7.46 -23.02 -11.28
C PHE A 642 -6.20 -22.17 -11.52
N TRP A 643 -5.04 -22.78 -11.64
CA TRP A 643 -3.76 -22.08 -11.79
C TRP A 643 -3.36 -22.08 -13.25
N HIS A 644 -3.38 -20.95 -13.95
CA HIS A 644 -3.07 -20.89 -15.37
C HIS A 644 -1.60 -20.51 -15.62
N GLY A 645 -0.90 -21.25 -16.48
CA GLY A 645 0.47 -20.93 -16.89
C GLY A 645 1.44 -20.83 -15.70
N LYS A 646 2.09 -19.67 -15.59
CA LYS A 646 3.10 -19.34 -14.55
C LYS A 646 2.57 -19.36 -13.13
N ASP A 647 1.25 -19.40 -12.98
CA ASP A 647 0.60 -19.47 -11.68
C ASP A 647 0.60 -20.89 -11.08
N TYR A 648 0.84 -21.93 -11.90
CA TYR A 648 1.11 -23.28 -11.41
C TYR A 648 2.62 -23.43 -11.20
N CYS A 649 3.03 -23.53 -9.94
CA CYS A 649 4.42 -23.35 -9.55
C CYS A 649 4.81 -24.19 -8.33
N ASN A 650 6.11 -24.49 -8.22
CA ASN A 650 6.73 -25.13 -7.07
C ASN A 650 8.14 -24.51 -6.88
N PHE A 651 8.30 -23.68 -5.83
CA PHE A 651 9.49 -22.84 -5.64
C PHE A 651 10.72 -23.61 -5.14
N VAL A 652 10.51 -24.78 -4.55
CA VAL A 652 11.62 -25.65 -4.15
C VAL A 652 12.25 -26.28 -5.39
N PHE A 653 11.41 -26.66 -6.36
CA PHE A 653 11.85 -27.33 -7.58
C PHE A 653 12.49 -26.38 -8.59
N LYS A 654 11.84 -25.23 -8.87
CA LYS A 654 12.29 -24.32 -9.94
C LYS A 654 11.76 -22.90 -9.75
N ASP A 655 12.65 -21.91 -9.87
CA ASP A 655 12.25 -20.50 -9.84
C ASP A 655 11.56 -20.06 -11.15
N TRP A 656 10.81 -18.96 -11.10
CA TRP A 656 10.07 -18.46 -12.27
C TRP A 656 11.01 -17.98 -13.38
N VAL A 657 10.69 -18.39 -14.61
CA VAL A 657 11.41 -17.98 -15.82
C VAL A 657 10.44 -17.42 -16.85
N GLN A 658 10.90 -16.55 -17.75
CA GLN A 658 10.12 -16.01 -18.88
C GLN A 658 8.75 -15.45 -18.45
N LEU A 659 8.73 -14.53 -17.48
CA LEU A 659 7.50 -13.92 -16.95
C LEU A 659 6.69 -13.14 -18.00
N ASP A 660 7.29 -12.84 -19.16
CA ASP A 660 6.64 -12.26 -20.34
C ASP A 660 5.67 -13.21 -21.06
N LYS A 661 5.70 -14.51 -20.73
CA LYS A 661 4.78 -15.55 -21.23
C LYS A 661 3.91 -16.09 -20.08
N PRO A 662 2.89 -15.32 -19.64
CA PRO A 662 2.16 -15.59 -18.40
C PRO A 662 1.33 -16.88 -18.42
N PHE A 663 0.80 -17.26 -19.59
CA PHE A 663 -0.06 -18.44 -19.74
C PHE A 663 0.66 -19.71 -20.18
N ALA A 664 1.99 -19.66 -20.32
CA ALA A 664 2.80 -20.83 -20.60
C ALA A 664 3.23 -21.49 -19.28
N ASP A 665 3.08 -22.80 -19.18
CA ASP A 665 3.64 -23.54 -18.05
C ASP A 665 5.18 -23.55 -18.13
N PHE A 666 5.84 -23.55 -16.97
CA PHE A 666 7.30 -23.63 -16.87
C PHE A 666 7.79 -24.88 -16.11
N ILE A 667 6.84 -25.58 -15.49
CA ILE A 667 6.97 -26.91 -14.91
C ILE A 667 5.89 -27.79 -15.53
N ASP A 668 6.17 -29.08 -15.67
CA ASP A 668 5.22 -30.03 -16.25
C ASP A 668 4.18 -30.47 -15.22
N ARG A 669 2.92 -30.11 -15.46
CA ARG A 669 1.79 -30.40 -14.56
C ARG A 669 1.47 -31.87 -14.41
N TYR A 670 1.84 -32.69 -15.39
CA TYR A 670 1.55 -34.13 -15.39
C TYR A 670 2.54 -34.92 -14.55
N THR A 671 3.69 -34.32 -14.21
CA THR A 671 4.77 -35.00 -13.48
C THR A 671 5.16 -34.29 -12.19
N THR A 672 4.97 -32.97 -12.09
CA THR A 672 5.37 -32.17 -10.94
C THR A 672 4.14 -31.57 -10.25
N PRO A 673 3.88 -31.91 -8.97
CA PRO A 673 2.82 -31.25 -8.20
C PRO A 673 3.18 -29.78 -7.95
N ARG A 674 2.17 -28.91 -7.92
CA ARG A 674 2.38 -27.54 -7.43
C ARG A 674 2.65 -27.57 -5.93
N MET A 675 3.32 -26.53 -5.44
CA MET A 675 3.47 -26.31 -4.01
C MET A 675 2.31 -25.45 -3.50
N PRO A 676 1.50 -25.93 -2.53
CA PRO A 676 0.45 -25.13 -1.92
C PRO A 676 0.97 -23.91 -1.17
N TRP A 677 0.14 -22.87 -1.10
CA TRP A 677 0.45 -21.61 -0.45
C TRP A 677 -0.54 -21.35 0.68
N HIS A 678 -0.05 -21.39 1.92
CA HIS A 678 -0.83 -21.09 3.11
C HIS A 678 -0.42 -19.73 3.67
N ASP A 679 -1.36 -18.80 3.78
CA ASP A 679 -1.06 -17.41 4.12
C ASP A 679 -2.24 -16.71 4.79
N ILE A 680 -1.98 -15.56 5.40
CA ILE A 680 -2.93 -14.78 6.18
C ILE A 680 -2.92 -13.32 5.71
N SER A 681 -4.11 -12.75 5.60
CA SER A 681 -4.29 -11.32 5.32
C SER A 681 -5.44 -10.74 6.12
N SER A 682 -5.62 -9.43 6.04
CA SER A 682 -6.70 -8.70 6.69
C SER A 682 -7.14 -7.50 5.87
N VAL A 683 -8.33 -7.00 6.17
CA VAL A 683 -8.83 -5.70 5.68
C VAL A 683 -9.31 -4.87 6.86
N VAL A 684 -9.06 -3.57 6.79
CA VAL A 684 -9.51 -2.57 7.77
C VAL A 684 -10.17 -1.40 7.04
N HIS A 685 -11.09 -0.72 7.72
CA HIS A 685 -11.85 0.40 7.15
C HIS A 685 -11.58 1.71 7.89
N GLY A 686 -12.00 2.82 7.27
CA GLY A 686 -12.05 4.13 7.90
C GLY A 686 -10.68 4.66 8.34
N ARG A 687 -10.54 5.04 9.62
CA ARG A 687 -9.33 5.71 10.13
C ARG A 687 -8.08 4.83 10.00
N ALA A 688 -8.18 3.54 10.30
CA ALA A 688 -7.06 2.61 10.13
C ALA A 688 -6.65 2.46 8.65
N ALA A 689 -7.62 2.47 7.72
CA ALA A 689 -7.33 2.48 6.29
C ALA A 689 -6.60 3.76 5.85
N ARG A 690 -6.94 4.91 6.45
CA ARG A 690 -6.26 6.19 6.21
C ARG A 690 -4.85 6.23 6.77
N ASP A 691 -4.62 5.59 7.91
CA ASP A 691 -3.27 5.44 8.45
C ASP A 691 -2.40 4.66 7.46
N ILE A 692 -2.87 3.52 6.95
CA ILE A 692 -2.18 2.75 5.89
C ILE A 692 -1.98 3.60 4.62
N ALA A 693 -3.00 4.34 4.18
CA ALA A 693 -2.91 5.25 3.03
C ALA A 693 -1.84 6.33 3.24
N ARG A 694 -1.75 6.88 4.46
CA ARG A 694 -0.75 7.89 4.83
C ARG A 694 0.67 7.33 4.72
N HIS A 695 0.91 6.07 5.10
CA HIS A 695 2.20 5.43 4.86
C HIS A 695 2.52 5.32 3.35
N PHE A 696 1.57 4.88 2.53
CA PHE A 696 1.74 4.83 1.07
C PHE A 696 2.11 6.21 0.51
N ILE A 697 1.36 7.24 0.88
CA ILE A 697 1.56 8.63 0.46
C ILE A 697 2.94 9.14 0.87
N GLN A 698 3.38 8.83 2.10
CA GLN A 698 4.70 9.19 2.59
C GLN A 698 5.79 8.59 1.70
N ARG A 699 5.73 7.28 1.43
CA ARG A 699 6.71 6.56 0.59
C ARG A 699 6.68 7.01 -0.87
N TRP A 700 5.49 7.24 -1.43
CA TRP A 700 5.31 7.74 -2.79
C TRP A 700 5.96 9.11 -2.96
N ASN A 701 5.61 10.06 -2.08
CA ASN A 701 6.13 11.43 -2.12
C ASN A 701 7.65 11.45 -1.87
N PHE A 702 8.17 10.58 -1.00
CA PHE A 702 9.61 10.37 -0.79
C PHE A 702 10.31 9.82 -2.05
N THR A 703 9.77 8.78 -2.68
CA THR A 703 10.36 8.19 -3.88
C THR A 703 10.36 9.18 -5.05
N LYS A 704 9.29 9.99 -5.16
CA LYS A 704 9.14 11.05 -6.16
C LYS A 704 10.27 12.09 -6.08
N ILE A 705 10.62 12.54 -4.86
CA ILE A 705 11.66 13.56 -4.67
C ILE A 705 13.07 12.98 -4.85
N MET A 706 13.27 11.73 -4.44
CA MET A 706 14.58 11.07 -4.48
C MET A 706 15.03 10.76 -5.91
N LYS A 707 14.12 10.32 -6.79
CA LYS A 707 14.48 9.90 -8.16
C LYS A 707 14.12 10.97 -9.19
N PRO A 708 15.10 11.54 -9.93
CA PRO A 708 14.84 12.56 -10.96
C PRO A 708 13.78 12.16 -11.99
N LYS A 709 13.77 10.89 -12.42
CA LYS A 709 12.78 10.32 -13.37
C LYS A 709 11.33 10.52 -12.93
N TYR A 710 11.07 10.56 -11.62
CA TYR A 710 9.72 10.70 -11.07
C TYR A 710 9.36 12.14 -10.70
N ARG A 711 10.28 13.11 -10.83
CA ARG A 711 10.01 14.52 -10.49
C ARG A 711 9.03 15.20 -11.44
N SER A 712 8.82 14.66 -12.63
CA SER A 712 7.82 15.11 -13.61
C SER A 712 6.41 15.26 -12.99
N LEU A 713 5.62 16.21 -13.51
CA LEU A 713 4.21 16.39 -13.13
C LEU A 713 3.34 15.17 -13.48
N SER A 714 3.81 14.30 -14.39
CA SER A 714 3.11 13.05 -14.72
C SER A 714 3.00 12.08 -13.54
N TYR A 715 3.83 12.25 -12.51
CA TYR A 715 3.69 11.56 -11.22
C TYR A 715 3.23 12.61 -10.20
N PRO A 716 1.95 12.67 -9.82
CA PRO A 716 1.48 13.70 -8.90
C PRO A 716 2.06 13.49 -7.49
N PHE A 717 2.09 14.56 -6.69
CA PHE A 717 2.17 14.40 -5.24
C PHE A 717 0.82 13.92 -4.74
N LEU A 718 0.82 12.96 -3.81
CA LEU A 718 -0.41 12.46 -3.20
C LEU A 718 -0.71 13.19 -1.89
N LEU A 719 -2.00 13.35 -1.59
CA LEU A 719 -2.51 14.02 -0.39
C LEU A 719 -3.32 13.02 0.45
N PRO A 720 -3.15 13.00 1.78
CA PRO A 720 -4.02 12.21 2.64
C PRO A 720 -5.39 12.87 2.76
N LYS A 721 -6.45 12.05 2.79
CA LYS A 721 -7.78 12.51 3.20
C LYS A 721 -7.82 12.80 4.69
N SER A 722 -8.59 13.82 5.08
CA SER A 722 -8.70 14.29 6.47
C SER A 722 -9.40 13.28 7.35
N GLN A 723 -8.83 12.89 8.49
CA GLN A 723 -9.42 11.90 9.43
C GLN A 723 -10.87 12.19 9.86
N GLN A 724 -11.37 13.42 9.68
CA GLN A 724 -12.76 13.79 9.99
C GLN A 724 -13.79 13.03 9.13
N THR A 725 -13.47 12.77 7.85
CA THR A 725 -14.41 12.11 6.91
C THR A 725 -14.26 10.59 6.91
N ALA A 726 -13.52 10.02 7.88
CA ALA A 726 -13.08 8.61 7.82
C ALA A 726 -14.22 7.61 8.03
N ASN A 727 -15.30 8.06 8.64
CA ASN A 727 -16.47 7.23 8.91
C ASN A 727 -17.44 7.17 7.71
N GLU A 728 -17.20 7.95 6.66
CA GLU A 728 -18.01 7.99 5.43
C GLU A 728 -17.60 6.87 4.46
N LEU A 729 -17.96 5.63 4.81
CA LEU A 729 -17.60 4.45 4.03
C LEU A 729 -18.57 4.27 2.84
N LYS A 730 -18.05 4.46 1.62
CA LYS A 730 -18.79 4.20 0.36
C LYS A 730 -18.92 2.71 0.02
N TYR A 731 -18.00 1.89 0.53
CA TYR A 731 -17.96 0.44 0.35
C TYR A 731 -17.48 -0.19 1.66
N GLN A 732 -18.08 -1.32 2.02
CA GLN A 732 -17.69 -2.12 3.18
C GLN A 732 -17.52 -3.57 2.73
N VAL A 733 -16.45 -4.20 3.18
CA VAL A 733 -16.26 -5.62 2.96
C VAL A 733 -17.26 -6.41 3.80
N PRO A 734 -17.97 -7.39 3.22
CA PRO A 734 -18.95 -8.19 3.95
C PRO A 734 -18.28 -8.97 5.08
N GLU A 735 -19.02 -9.16 6.18
CA GLU A 735 -18.60 -9.92 7.38
C GLU A 735 -17.46 -9.28 8.20
N ALA A 736 -17.10 -8.02 7.92
CA ALA A 736 -16.20 -7.28 8.80
C ALA A 736 -16.86 -7.02 10.16
N VAL A 737 -16.08 -7.18 11.23
CA VAL A 737 -16.53 -7.01 12.62
C VAL A 737 -15.82 -5.80 13.25
N PRO A 738 -16.48 -5.06 14.15
CA PRO A 738 -15.84 -3.96 14.85
C PRO A 738 -14.79 -4.47 15.84
N ALA A 739 -13.62 -3.84 15.84
CA ALA A 739 -12.52 -4.11 16.77
C ALA A 739 -11.67 -2.86 16.99
N THR A 740 -10.81 -2.89 18.00
CA THR A 740 -9.79 -1.86 18.19
C THR A 740 -8.56 -2.21 17.36
N VAL A 741 -8.19 -1.35 16.42
CA VAL A 741 -7.12 -1.59 15.45
C VAL A 741 -6.03 -0.54 15.60
N GLN A 742 -4.76 -0.94 15.54
CA GLN A 742 -3.64 -0.02 15.40
C GLN A 742 -2.72 -0.48 14.27
N VAL A 743 -2.37 0.45 13.39
CA VAL A 743 -1.39 0.22 12.32
C VAL A 743 0.02 0.32 12.91
N ILE A 744 0.89 -0.60 12.53
CA ILE A 744 2.28 -0.70 13.00
C ILE A 744 3.18 -1.05 11.80
N ARG A 745 4.43 -0.59 11.80
CA ARG A 745 5.33 -0.76 10.65
C ARG A 745 6.80 -0.88 11.03
N SER A 746 7.56 -1.37 10.05
CA SER A 746 9.02 -1.26 10.00
C SER A 746 9.38 -0.27 8.89
N ALA A 747 10.07 0.83 9.23
CA ALA A 747 10.45 1.85 8.26
C ALA A 747 11.69 2.62 8.70
N ALA A 748 12.46 3.17 7.75
CA ALA A 748 13.67 3.93 8.02
C ALA A 748 13.89 5.04 7.00
N ASP A 749 15.00 5.76 7.14
CA ASP A 749 15.39 6.86 6.25
C ASP A 749 15.47 6.41 4.78
N TRP A 750 16.04 5.23 4.51
CA TRP A 750 16.17 4.73 3.14
C TRP A 750 14.83 4.36 2.50
N SER A 751 13.84 3.94 3.28
CA SER A 751 12.57 3.39 2.77
C SER A 751 11.42 4.40 2.78
N ALA A 752 11.39 5.31 3.75
CA ALA A 752 10.31 6.30 3.93
C ALA A 752 10.82 7.73 4.21
N GLY A 753 12.13 7.97 4.26
CA GLY A 753 12.73 9.29 4.51
C GLY A 753 12.51 9.81 5.94
N ILE A 754 12.37 8.93 6.93
CA ILE A 754 12.20 9.31 8.34
C ILE A 754 13.54 9.31 9.08
N LYS A 755 13.79 10.36 9.89
CA LYS A 755 15.04 10.55 10.65
C LYS A 755 15.41 9.37 11.54
N TYR A 756 14.41 8.86 12.23
CA TYR A 756 14.51 7.76 13.18
C TYR A 756 13.73 6.61 12.59
N HIS A 757 14.35 5.43 12.54
CA HIS A 757 13.66 4.22 12.16
C HIS A 757 12.51 3.93 13.12
N GLU A 758 11.47 3.30 12.59
CA GLU A 758 10.33 2.79 13.32
C GLU A 758 10.37 1.26 13.28
N GLU A 759 10.20 0.64 14.45
CA GLU A 759 10.17 -0.82 14.68
C GLU A 759 8.93 -1.17 15.53
N SER A 760 7.80 -0.52 15.25
CA SER A 760 6.58 -0.66 16.06
C SER A 760 5.98 -2.07 15.98
N ILE A 761 6.26 -2.81 14.90
CA ILE A 761 5.92 -4.23 14.78
C ILE A 761 6.63 -5.08 15.84
N HIS A 762 7.95 -4.97 15.93
CA HIS A 762 8.76 -5.73 16.88
C HIS A 762 8.33 -5.48 18.32
N LYS A 763 8.09 -4.20 18.66
CA LYS A 763 7.61 -3.80 19.99
C LYS A 763 6.21 -4.34 20.29
N ALA A 764 5.31 -4.38 19.32
CA ALA A 764 3.99 -4.98 19.48
C ALA A 764 4.07 -6.49 19.70
N TYR A 765 4.89 -7.21 18.92
CA TYR A 765 5.12 -8.66 19.10
C TYR A 765 5.60 -8.99 20.52
N ILE A 766 6.66 -8.31 20.99
CA ILE A 766 7.19 -8.51 22.35
C ILE A 766 6.10 -8.24 23.38
N SER A 767 5.41 -7.10 23.27
CA SER A 767 4.40 -6.71 24.24
C SER A 767 3.24 -7.70 24.31
N VAL A 768 2.75 -8.22 23.18
CA VAL A 768 1.67 -9.22 23.18
C VAL A 768 2.13 -10.53 23.81
N ILE A 769 3.36 -10.99 23.51
CA ILE A 769 3.90 -12.22 24.09
C ILE A 769 4.05 -12.09 25.62
N GLU A 770 4.65 -10.99 26.09
CA GLU A 770 4.87 -10.74 27.52
C GLU A 770 3.56 -10.65 28.31
N ASN A 771 2.51 -10.07 27.71
CA ASN A 771 1.21 -9.86 28.36
C ASN A 771 0.21 -11.00 28.17
N SER A 772 0.51 -11.98 27.30
CA SER A 772 -0.32 -13.17 27.10
C SER A 772 -0.53 -13.95 28.41
N LYS A 773 -1.65 -14.65 28.56
CA LYS A 773 -2.07 -15.32 29.80
C LYS A 773 -2.20 -16.83 29.65
N HIS A 774 -2.71 -17.29 28.50
CA HIS A 774 -3.14 -18.66 28.27
C HIS A 774 -2.38 -19.32 27.12
N TYR A 775 -2.30 -18.67 25.96
CA TYR A 775 -1.55 -19.23 24.84
C TYR A 775 -1.15 -18.19 23.81
N ILE A 776 -0.17 -18.57 23.00
CA ILE A 776 0.19 -17.89 21.76
C ILE A 776 0.17 -18.88 20.60
N TYR A 777 -0.40 -18.47 19.48
CA TYR A 777 -0.41 -19.20 18.21
C TYR A 777 0.31 -18.38 17.15
N ILE A 778 1.34 -18.95 16.54
CA ILE A 778 2.20 -18.29 15.57
C ILE A 778 2.19 -19.11 14.29
N GLU A 779 1.88 -18.45 13.17
CA GLU A 779 2.21 -18.95 11.84
C GLU A 779 3.19 -17.96 11.21
N ASN A 780 4.39 -18.42 10.85
CA ASN A 780 5.38 -17.53 10.24
C ASN A 780 6.24 -18.23 9.18
N GLN A 781 6.60 -17.51 8.13
CA GLN A 781 7.51 -18.02 7.09
C GLN A 781 8.93 -18.28 7.63
N PHE A 782 9.39 -17.44 8.56
CA PHE A 782 10.71 -17.57 9.19
C PHE A 782 10.57 -17.53 10.71
N PHE A 783 11.52 -18.16 11.40
CA PHE A 783 11.56 -18.17 12.86
C PHE A 783 13.02 -18.02 13.34
N ILE A 784 13.59 -16.85 13.04
CA ILE A 784 14.96 -16.46 13.32
C ILE A 784 14.97 -15.39 14.42
N SER A 785 15.38 -15.77 15.62
CA SER A 785 15.36 -14.93 16.81
C SER A 785 16.39 -15.41 17.84
N CYS A 786 16.16 -15.13 19.12
CA CYS A 786 17.06 -15.39 20.25
C CYS A 786 18.35 -14.59 20.10
N ALA A 787 18.32 -13.36 20.61
CA ALA A 787 19.38 -12.39 20.41
C ALA A 787 20.70 -12.89 21.01
N ASP A 788 21.78 -12.74 20.25
CA ASP A 788 23.16 -12.88 20.77
C ASP A 788 23.91 -11.55 20.79
N ASP A 789 23.20 -10.45 20.46
CA ASP A 789 23.72 -9.09 20.33
C ASP A 789 24.95 -9.00 19.40
N LYS A 790 25.06 -9.94 18.44
CA LYS A 790 26.16 -10.01 17.45
C LYS A 790 25.63 -10.21 16.04
N VAL A 791 24.86 -11.27 15.83
CA VAL A 791 24.37 -11.71 14.52
C VAL A 791 22.85 -11.60 14.44
N VAL A 792 22.16 -11.95 15.53
CA VAL A 792 20.70 -11.85 15.66
C VAL A 792 20.37 -10.90 16.82
N TRP A 793 19.45 -9.97 16.59
CA TRP A 793 19.19 -8.84 17.50
C TRP A 793 17.75 -8.80 18.04
N ASN A 794 16.77 -9.30 17.28
CA ASN A 794 15.36 -9.29 17.71
C ASN A 794 15.12 -10.25 18.89
N LYS A 795 14.21 -9.89 19.80
CA LYS A 795 14.02 -10.57 21.10
C LYS A 795 12.72 -11.37 21.19
N ILE A 796 12.12 -11.74 20.06
CA ILE A 796 10.84 -12.46 20.02
C ILE A 796 10.97 -13.86 20.64
N GLY A 797 12.00 -14.62 20.26
CA GLY A 797 12.30 -15.94 20.82
C GLY A 797 12.62 -15.89 22.31
N ASP A 798 13.34 -14.85 22.74
CA ASP A 798 13.63 -14.61 24.16
C ASP A 798 12.35 -14.32 24.96
N ALA A 799 11.47 -13.48 24.42
CA ALA A 799 10.17 -13.19 25.04
C ALA A 799 9.30 -14.45 25.17
N ILE A 800 9.30 -15.33 24.15
CA ILE A 800 8.59 -16.62 24.19
C ILE A 800 9.15 -17.52 25.30
N ALA A 801 10.47 -17.71 25.33
CA ALA A 801 11.13 -18.54 26.34
C ALA A 801 10.84 -18.00 27.75
N GLN A 802 11.05 -16.71 27.99
CA GLN A 802 10.78 -16.08 29.29
C GLN A 802 9.31 -16.16 29.69
N ARG A 803 8.38 -16.03 28.75
CA ARG A 803 6.95 -16.17 29.04
C ARG A 803 6.57 -17.58 29.45
N ILE A 804 7.14 -18.61 28.81
CA ILE A 804 6.96 -20.00 29.21
C ILE A 804 7.55 -20.26 30.60
N LEU A 805 8.79 -19.81 30.84
CA LEU A 805 9.45 -19.97 32.14
C LEU A 805 8.64 -19.31 33.27
N LYS A 806 8.08 -18.12 33.01
CA LYS A 806 7.15 -17.47 33.94
C LYS A 806 5.92 -18.33 34.22
N ALA A 807 5.29 -18.91 33.20
CA ALA A 807 4.14 -19.81 33.41
C ALA A 807 4.53 -21.03 34.25
N HIS A 808 5.71 -21.60 34.00
CA HIS A 808 6.24 -22.73 34.74
C HIS A 808 6.45 -22.40 36.22
N ARG A 809 7.14 -21.29 36.51
CA ARG A 809 7.37 -20.79 37.89
C ARG A 809 6.06 -20.50 38.62
N GLU A 810 5.06 -19.98 37.91
CA GLU A 810 3.72 -19.70 38.46
C GLU A 810 2.81 -20.94 38.51
N ASN A 811 3.28 -22.11 38.07
CA ASN A 811 2.49 -23.34 37.90
C ASN A 811 1.17 -23.11 37.13
N LYS A 812 1.21 -22.26 36.10
CA LYS A 812 0.07 -21.96 35.24
C LYS A 812 0.18 -22.72 33.92
N ARG A 813 -0.98 -23.12 33.40
CA ARG A 813 -1.09 -23.69 32.07
C ARG A 813 -0.87 -22.60 31.03
N PHE A 814 0.10 -22.84 30.15
CA PHE A 814 0.40 -21.94 29.04
C PHE A 814 0.88 -22.75 27.84
N ARG A 815 0.38 -22.46 26.64
CA ARG A 815 0.75 -23.17 25.40
C ARG A 815 1.29 -22.22 24.34
N VAL A 816 2.24 -22.71 23.56
CA VAL A 816 2.83 -22.02 22.42
C VAL A 816 2.79 -22.93 21.22
N TYR A 817 2.09 -22.50 20.18
CA TYR A 817 1.98 -23.20 18.91
C TYR A 817 2.78 -22.45 17.86
N VAL A 818 3.75 -23.11 17.22
CA VAL A 818 4.57 -22.51 16.16
C VAL A 818 4.43 -23.35 14.91
N VAL A 819 3.86 -22.76 13.86
CA VAL A 819 3.71 -23.38 12.54
C VAL A 819 4.58 -22.62 11.55
N ILE A 820 5.57 -23.32 10.99
CA ILE A 820 6.56 -22.77 10.05
C ILE A 820 6.68 -23.67 8.82
N PRO A 821 7.16 -23.19 7.67
CA PRO A 821 7.33 -24.06 6.51
C PRO A 821 8.40 -25.11 6.81
N LEU A 822 8.18 -26.36 6.37
CA LEU A 822 9.13 -27.46 6.59
C LEU A 822 10.49 -27.17 5.95
N LEU A 823 10.52 -26.46 4.83
CA LEU A 823 11.72 -25.97 4.17
C LEU A 823 11.55 -24.50 3.77
N PRO A 824 12.64 -23.71 3.79
CA PRO A 824 12.65 -22.38 3.20
C PRO A 824 12.27 -22.39 1.71
N GLY A 825 11.56 -21.35 1.25
CA GLY A 825 11.05 -21.25 -0.12
C GLY A 825 12.07 -20.68 -1.10
N PHE A 826 13.19 -21.39 -1.28
CA PHE A 826 14.24 -21.04 -2.24
C PHE A 826 14.50 -22.23 -3.16
N GLU A 827 14.87 -21.94 -4.41
CA GLU A 827 15.28 -22.99 -5.35
C GLU A 827 16.50 -23.74 -4.80
N GLY A 828 16.42 -25.06 -4.80
CA GLY A 828 17.54 -25.91 -4.40
C GLY A 828 17.11 -27.35 -4.23
N ASP A 829 17.87 -28.27 -4.81
CA ASP A 829 17.58 -29.68 -4.68
C ASP A 829 17.84 -30.17 -3.24
N ILE A 830 16.76 -30.40 -2.50
CA ILE A 830 16.85 -30.91 -1.13
C ILE A 830 17.48 -32.31 -1.09
N SER A 831 17.47 -33.06 -2.20
CA SER A 831 18.09 -34.38 -2.31
C SER A 831 19.61 -34.33 -2.11
N THR A 832 20.24 -33.19 -2.41
CA THR A 832 21.67 -32.94 -2.18
C THR A 832 21.95 -32.14 -0.90
N GLY A 833 20.93 -31.92 -0.06
CA GLY A 833 21.00 -31.10 1.15
C GLY A 833 20.50 -29.66 0.94
N GLY A 834 19.96 -29.34 -0.24
CA GLY A 834 19.47 -28.01 -0.61
C GLY A 834 20.56 -27.06 -1.10
N GLY A 835 20.16 -25.86 -1.56
CA GLY A 835 21.08 -24.80 -1.93
C GLY A 835 21.67 -24.05 -0.71
N ASN A 836 22.79 -23.35 -0.90
CA ASN A 836 23.47 -22.60 0.17
C ASN A 836 22.54 -21.62 0.91
N ALA A 837 21.64 -20.94 0.19
CA ALA A 837 20.63 -20.04 0.78
C ALA A 837 19.64 -20.79 1.68
N LEU A 838 19.17 -21.95 1.22
CA LEU A 838 18.25 -22.81 1.97
C LEU A 838 18.91 -23.29 3.26
N GLN A 839 20.15 -23.78 3.20
CA GLN A 839 20.90 -24.23 4.37
C GLN A 839 21.17 -23.09 5.37
N ALA A 840 21.54 -21.89 4.89
CA ALA A 840 21.78 -20.73 5.74
C ALA A 840 20.53 -20.33 6.55
N ILE A 841 19.35 -20.33 5.93
CA ILE A 841 18.09 -20.07 6.64
C ILE A 841 17.77 -21.20 7.63
N MET A 842 17.96 -22.46 7.23
CA MET A 842 17.75 -23.60 8.13
C MET A 842 18.64 -23.52 9.37
N HIS A 843 19.91 -23.12 9.22
CA HIS A 843 20.82 -22.88 10.33
C HIS A 843 20.19 -21.94 11.37
N PHE A 844 19.70 -20.78 10.94
CA PHE A 844 19.15 -19.78 11.85
C PHE A 844 17.79 -20.15 12.44
N ASN A 845 16.93 -20.85 11.68
CA ASN A 845 15.70 -21.42 12.23
C ASN A 845 16.02 -22.43 13.34
N TYR A 846 16.94 -23.37 13.09
CA TYR A 846 17.34 -24.36 14.10
C TYR A 846 18.05 -23.74 15.29
N ARG A 847 18.91 -22.72 15.08
CA ARG A 847 19.55 -21.94 16.14
C ARG A 847 18.51 -21.33 17.09
N THR A 848 17.39 -20.87 16.56
CA THR A 848 16.30 -20.29 17.36
C THR A 848 15.51 -21.38 18.08
N MET A 849 15.17 -22.47 17.41
CA MET A 849 14.35 -23.54 17.98
C MET A 849 15.11 -24.37 19.02
N CYS A 850 16.21 -25.01 18.63
CA CYS A 850 16.78 -26.12 19.40
C CYS A 850 18.31 -26.30 19.38
N ARG A 851 19.06 -25.57 18.55
CA ARG A 851 20.52 -25.74 18.43
C ARG A 851 21.28 -24.62 19.14
N GLY A 852 21.97 -24.96 20.22
CA GLY A 852 22.75 -24.04 21.04
C GLY A 852 22.02 -23.61 22.32
N GLU A 853 22.79 -23.12 23.30
CA GLU A 853 22.29 -22.77 24.64
C GLU A 853 21.27 -21.63 24.61
N ASN A 854 21.43 -20.69 23.68
CA ASN A 854 20.52 -19.55 23.51
C ASN A 854 19.22 -19.93 22.79
N SER A 855 19.11 -21.13 22.22
CA SER A 855 17.86 -21.57 21.57
C SER A 855 16.71 -21.65 22.59
N ILE A 856 15.45 -21.54 22.12
CA ILE A 856 14.29 -21.62 23.00
C ILE A 856 14.31 -22.94 23.79
N LEU A 857 14.52 -24.09 23.12
CA LEU A 857 14.59 -25.37 23.82
C LEU A 857 15.83 -25.48 24.73
N GLY A 858 16.96 -24.85 24.40
CA GLY A 858 18.13 -24.77 25.27
C GLY A 858 17.80 -24.05 26.59
N GLN A 859 17.20 -22.86 26.49
CA GLN A 859 16.75 -22.08 27.65
C GLN A 859 15.70 -22.83 28.49
N LEU A 860 14.72 -23.47 27.85
CA LEU A 860 13.68 -24.22 28.56
C LEU A 860 14.23 -25.48 29.24
N LYS A 861 15.11 -26.25 28.58
CA LYS A 861 15.69 -27.46 29.18
C LYS A 861 16.53 -27.15 30.43
N ALA A 862 17.20 -26.00 30.46
CA ALA A 862 18.01 -25.59 31.59
C ALA A 862 17.21 -25.41 32.90
N GLU A 863 15.94 -25.00 32.83
CA GLU A 863 15.11 -24.75 34.02
C GLU A 863 13.95 -25.74 34.18
N VAL A 864 13.31 -26.15 33.07
CA VAL A 864 12.09 -26.97 33.03
C VAL A 864 12.40 -28.45 32.80
N GLY A 865 13.61 -28.78 32.34
CA GLY A 865 13.98 -30.13 31.90
C GLY A 865 13.09 -30.59 30.74
N ASP A 866 12.82 -31.90 30.63
CA ASP A 866 11.99 -32.48 29.56
C ASP A 866 10.52 -32.09 29.60
N LYS A 867 10.07 -31.38 30.65
CA LYS A 867 8.68 -30.90 30.74
C LYS A 867 8.38 -29.77 29.76
N TRP A 868 9.37 -29.24 29.02
CA TRP A 868 9.18 -28.26 27.94
C TRP A 868 8.12 -28.70 26.91
N ILE A 869 7.98 -30.01 26.69
CA ILE A 869 6.98 -30.61 25.78
C ILE A 869 5.54 -30.25 26.13
N ASN A 870 5.29 -29.84 27.39
CA ASN A 870 3.97 -29.39 27.81
C ASN A 870 3.70 -27.93 27.40
N TYR A 871 4.70 -27.14 27.03
CA TYR A 871 4.52 -25.70 26.84
C TYR A 871 4.60 -25.27 25.38
N ILE A 872 5.40 -25.92 24.55
CA ILE A 872 5.64 -25.47 23.17
C ILE A 872 5.62 -26.63 22.17
N SER A 873 5.03 -26.39 21.00
CA SER A 873 4.99 -27.32 19.87
C SER A 873 5.41 -26.60 18.58
N PHE A 874 6.37 -27.20 17.87
CA PHE A 874 6.82 -26.77 16.54
C PHE A 874 6.29 -27.73 15.49
N CYS A 875 5.61 -27.21 14.48
CA CYS A 875 4.98 -27.98 13.42
C CYS A 875 5.23 -27.34 12.05
N GLY A 876 5.08 -28.15 11.00
CA GLY A 876 4.91 -27.68 9.63
C GLY A 876 3.63 -28.25 9.02
N LEU A 877 3.42 -27.98 7.74
CA LEU A 877 2.25 -28.46 6.99
C LEU A 877 2.67 -29.30 5.78
N ARG A 878 1.97 -30.40 5.52
CA ARG A 878 2.20 -31.29 4.37
C ARG A 878 0.90 -31.92 3.91
N THR A 879 0.80 -32.17 2.60
CA THR A 879 -0.34 -32.88 2.01
C THR A 879 0.12 -33.91 0.97
N TYR A 880 -0.82 -34.69 0.45
CA TYR A 880 -0.60 -35.66 -0.62
C TYR A 880 -1.75 -35.66 -1.61
N ALA A 881 -1.50 -36.19 -2.80
CA ALA A 881 -2.50 -36.39 -3.84
C ALA A 881 -2.09 -37.55 -4.76
N GLU A 882 -2.98 -37.90 -5.67
CA GLU A 882 -2.67 -38.73 -6.83
C GLU A 882 -2.44 -37.83 -8.05
N LEU A 883 -1.34 -38.06 -8.77
CA LEU A 883 -0.99 -37.39 -10.02
C LEU A 883 -0.64 -38.44 -11.07
N GLU A 884 -1.42 -38.53 -12.15
CA GLU A 884 -1.23 -39.51 -13.23
C GLU A 884 -1.02 -40.96 -12.71
N GLY A 885 -1.86 -41.38 -11.75
CA GLY A 885 -1.79 -42.72 -11.14
C GLY A 885 -0.68 -42.92 -10.12
N LYS A 886 0.12 -41.89 -9.81
CA LYS A 886 1.21 -41.94 -8.82
C LYS A 886 0.87 -41.15 -7.58
N LEU A 887 1.15 -41.71 -6.42
CA LEU A 887 1.05 -40.99 -5.15
C LEU A 887 2.18 -39.97 -5.05
N VAL A 888 1.83 -38.71 -4.82
CA VAL A 888 2.76 -37.59 -4.66
C VAL A 888 2.51 -36.86 -3.35
N THR A 889 3.54 -36.27 -2.77
CA THR A 889 3.45 -35.41 -1.58
C THR A 889 4.25 -34.14 -1.80
N GLU A 890 3.75 -33.04 -1.22
CA GLU A 890 4.48 -31.79 -1.13
C GLU A 890 4.17 -31.10 0.21
N LEU A 891 5.12 -30.31 0.70
CA LEU A 891 4.89 -29.41 1.83
C LEU A 891 3.90 -28.33 1.43
N ILE A 892 3.07 -27.88 2.38
CA ILE A 892 2.27 -26.67 2.21
C ILE A 892 3.13 -25.52 2.70
N TYR A 893 3.37 -24.54 1.82
CA TYR A 893 4.27 -23.45 2.13
C TYR A 893 3.59 -22.43 3.02
N VAL A 894 3.97 -22.42 4.30
CA VAL A 894 3.49 -21.44 5.29
C VAL A 894 4.20 -20.11 5.02
N HIS A 895 3.48 -19.21 4.35
CA HIS A 895 3.91 -17.85 4.10
C HIS A 895 3.26 -16.84 5.06
N SER A 896 2.33 -17.28 5.91
CA SER A 896 1.69 -16.46 6.94
C SER A 896 2.69 -15.61 7.74
N LYS A 897 2.24 -14.46 8.25
CA LYS A 897 2.91 -13.71 9.32
C LYS A 897 1.87 -13.29 10.36
N LEU A 898 1.50 -14.26 11.19
CA LEU A 898 0.37 -14.19 12.10
C LEU A 898 0.85 -14.47 13.54
N LEU A 899 0.31 -13.70 14.48
CA LEU A 899 0.34 -14.02 15.91
C LEU A 899 -1.07 -13.84 16.50
N ILE A 900 -1.56 -14.83 17.25
CA ILE A 900 -2.80 -14.77 18.03
C ILE A 900 -2.45 -15.03 19.49
N ALA A 901 -2.98 -14.21 20.39
CA ALA A 901 -2.85 -14.40 21.83
C ALA A 901 -4.22 -14.44 22.50
N ASP A 902 -4.43 -15.45 23.35
CA ASP A 902 -5.56 -15.57 24.29
C ASP A 902 -6.95 -15.41 23.67
N ASP A 903 -7.13 -15.76 22.39
CA ASP A 903 -8.37 -15.53 21.62
C ASP A 903 -8.91 -14.09 21.74
N ASN A 904 -8.06 -13.06 21.90
CA ASN A 904 -8.54 -11.66 21.98
C ASN A 904 -7.63 -10.63 21.29
N THR A 905 -6.39 -11.01 20.96
CA THR A 905 -5.42 -10.12 20.32
C THR A 905 -4.78 -10.83 19.14
N VAL A 906 -4.73 -10.15 17.99
CA VAL A 906 -4.17 -10.66 16.73
C VAL A 906 -3.21 -9.65 16.14
N ILE A 907 -2.08 -10.12 15.60
CA ILE A 907 -1.20 -9.34 14.72
C ILE A 907 -1.16 -10.03 13.35
N ILE A 908 -1.50 -9.29 12.29
CA ILE A 908 -1.43 -9.74 10.88
C ILE A 908 -0.63 -8.71 10.09
N GLY A 909 0.30 -9.17 9.25
CA GLY A 909 1.05 -8.27 8.37
C GLY A 909 2.00 -8.98 7.43
N SER A 910 3.04 -8.27 7.01
CA SER A 910 4.10 -8.75 6.11
C SER A 910 5.39 -9.18 6.83
N ALA A 911 5.55 -8.79 8.10
CA ALA A 911 6.80 -8.94 8.84
C ALA A 911 7.05 -10.37 9.32
N ASN A 912 8.14 -10.97 8.85
CA ASN A 912 8.61 -12.26 9.30
C ASN A 912 9.26 -12.18 10.70
N ILE A 913 9.30 -13.28 11.45
CA ILE A 913 10.11 -13.35 12.68
C ILE A 913 11.57 -13.53 12.27
N ASN A 914 12.21 -12.42 11.94
CA ASN A 914 13.61 -12.27 11.57
C ASN A 914 14.04 -10.79 11.74
N ASP A 915 15.34 -10.52 11.83
CA ASP A 915 15.87 -9.17 12.00
C ASP A 915 15.57 -8.27 10.78
N ARG A 916 15.60 -8.86 9.58
CA ARG A 916 15.21 -8.20 8.32
C ARG A 916 13.88 -7.48 8.42
N SER A 917 12.88 -8.10 9.04
CA SER A 917 11.55 -7.51 9.18
C SER A 917 11.39 -6.68 10.45
N MET A 918 12.01 -7.10 11.56
CA MET A 918 11.70 -6.60 12.90
C MET A 918 12.49 -5.35 13.30
N LEU A 919 13.71 -5.15 12.77
CA LEU A 919 14.60 -4.07 13.25
C LEU A 919 14.26 -2.67 12.70
N GLY A 920 13.30 -2.55 11.76
CA GLY A 920 12.90 -1.26 11.16
C GLY A 920 13.91 -0.64 10.17
N LYS A 921 15.21 -0.88 10.38
CA LYS A 921 16.33 -0.33 9.58
C LYS A 921 16.59 -1.09 8.28
N ARG A 922 16.06 -2.32 8.18
CA ARG A 922 16.23 -3.24 7.05
C ARG A 922 15.02 -3.14 6.12
N ASP A 923 14.25 -4.19 5.91
CA ASP A 923 13.10 -4.18 5.00
C ASP A 923 11.98 -3.29 5.55
N SER A 924 11.20 -2.68 4.64
CA SER A 924 9.96 -2.03 5.05
C SER A 924 8.83 -3.03 5.12
N GLU A 925 8.06 -2.95 6.21
CA GLU A 925 6.99 -3.89 6.53
C GLU A 925 5.77 -3.15 7.09
N MET A 926 4.60 -3.77 6.98
CA MET A 926 3.35 -3.26 7.56
C MET A 926 2.61 -4.39 8.28
N ALA A 927 2.01 -4.07 9.42
CA ALA A 927 1.10 -4.96 10.12
C ALA A 927 -0.02 -4.16 10.81
N VAL A 928 -1.07 -4.87 11.21
CA VAL A 928 -2.12 -4.37 12.09
C VAL A 928 -2.18 -5.24 13.33
N ILE A 929 -2.30 -4.59 14.50
CA ILE A 929 -2.72 -5.25 15.73
C ILE A 929 -4.21 -5.00 15.91
N VAL A 930 -4.96 -6.08 16.06
CA VAL A 930 -6.41 -6.10 16.26
C VAL A 930 -6.68 -6.63 17.66
N GLN A 931 -7.42 -5.87 18.46
CA GLN A 931 -7.87 -6.25 19.79
C GLN A 931 -9.39 -6.23 19.81
N ASP A 932 -9.97 -7.34 20.20
CA ASP A 932 -11.41 -7.52 20.20
C ASP A 932 -12.11 -6.57 21.18
N THR A 933 -13.18 -5.95 20.71
CA THR A 933 -14.12 -5.18 21.54
C THR A 933 -15.38 -5.99 21.86
N GLU A 934 -15.78 -6.87 20.93
CA GLU A 934 -16.90 -7.80 21.11
C GLU A 934 -16.39 -9.15 21.60
N SER A 935 -17.04 -9.68 22.65
CA SER A 935 -16.72 -11.00 23.19
C SER A 935 -17.86 -11.99 23.01
N VAL A 936 -17.50 -13.25 22.82
CA VAL A 936 -18.39 -14.40 22.68
C VAL A 936 -18.07 -15.44 23.77
N PRO A 937 -19.07 -16.23 24.22
CA PRO A 937 -18.83 -17.33 25.14
C PRO A 937 -17.88 -18.37 24.55
N SER A 938 -16.90 -18.79 25.33
CA SER A 938 -15.85 -19.74 24.95
C SER A 938 -15.37 -20.52 26.19
N VAL A 939 -14.35 -21.36 26.00
CA VAL A 939 -13.74 -22.18 27.05
C VAL A 939 -12.22 -22.02 27.00
N MET A 940 -11.61 -21.91 28.18
CA MET A 940 -10.16 -21.82 28.36
C MET A 940 -9.74 -22.66 29.56
N ASP A 941 -9.01 -23.75 29.33
CA ASP A 941 -8.64 -24.76 30.33
C ASP A 941 -9.84 -25.33 31.12
N GLY A 942 -10.91 -25.67 30.40
CA GLY A 942 -12.16 -26.22 30.93
C GLY A 942 -13.02 -25.20 31.69
N ARG A 943 -12.61 -23.93 31.76
CA ARG A 943 -13.35 -22.86 32.42
C ARG A 943 -14.06 -21.98 31.41
N GLU A 944 -15.20 -21.42 31.80
CA GLU A 944 -15.89 -20.39 31.01
C GLU A 944 -14.95 -19.21 30.74
N TYR A 945 -14.88 -18.79 29.49
CA TYR A 945 -14.01 -17.71 29.02
C TYR A 945 -14.78 -16.81 28.06
N ARG A 946 -14.46 -15.51 28.07
CA ARG A 946 -14.99 -14.55 27.10
C ARG A 946 -13.94 -14.30 26.03
N ALA A 947 -14.05 -15.01 24.93
CA ALA A 947 -13.14 -14.88 23.80
C ALA A 947 -13.57 -13.70 22.91
N GLY A 948 -12.62 -13.07 22.25
CA GLY A 948 -12.84 -12.06 21.24
C GLY A 948 -13.39 -12.65 19.94
N ARG A 949 -14.37 -11.99 19.33
CA ARG A 949 -15.06 -12.48 18.13
C ARG A 949 -14.11 -12.63 16.93
N PHE A 950 -13.24 -11.64 16.70
CA PHE A 950 -12.27 -11.63 15.61
C PHE A 950 -11.18 -12.68 15.83
N ALA A 951 -10.54 -12.68 17.00
CA ALA A 951 -9.41 -13.55 17.30
C ALA A 951 -9.82 -15.03 17.38
N GLN A 952 -10.93 -15.35 18.06
CA GLN A 952 -11.40 -16.73 18.19
C GLN A 952 -11.82 -17.32 16.85
N SER A 953 -12.57 -16.57 16.05
CA SER A 953 -13.03 -17.05 14.74
C SER A 953 -11.85 -17.34 13.79
N LEU A 954 -10.82 -16.48 13.80
CA LEU A 954 -9.59 -16.71 13.05
C LEU A 954 -8.87 -17.97 13.55
N ARG A 955 -8.67 -18.08 14.87
CA ARG A 955 -7.97 -19.23 15.47
C ARG A 955 -8.68 -20.55 15.20
N LEU A 956 -10.00 -20.58 15.32
CA LEU A 956 -10.82 -21.74 14.98
C LEU A 956 -10.69 -22.11 13.49
N ARG A 957 -10.68 -21.11 12.60
CA ARG A 957 -10.45 -21.35 11.17
C ARG A 957 -9.06 -21.96 10.92
N CYS A 958 -8.01 -21.41 11.51
CA CYS A 958 -6.66 -21.98 11.42
C CYS A 958 -6.62 -23.43 11.90
N PHE A 959 -7.15 -23.71 13.10
CA PHE A 959 -7.19 -25.07 13.67
C PHE A 959 -7.95 -26.04 12.78
N ARG A 960 -9.06 -25.61 12.19
CA ARG A 960 -9.85 -26.44 11.28
C ARG A 960 -9.06 -26.84 10.04
N VAL A 961 -8.38 -25.88 9.41
CA VAL A 961 -7.57 -26.12 8.20
C VAL A 961 -6.43 -27.07 8.54
N VAL A 962 -5.66 -26.80 9.59
CA VAL A 962 -4.45 -27.60 9.88
C VAL A 962 -4.74 -28.97 10.48
N LEU A 963 -5.84 -29.15 11.25
CA LEU A 963 -6.19 -30.42 11.90
C LEU A 963 -7.17 -31.28 11.09
N GLY A 964 -7.87 -30.71 10.10
CA GLY A 964 -8.88 -31.41 9.31
C GLY A 964 -10.15 -31.70 10.13
N GLY A 965 -11.22 -30.91 9.94
CA GLY A 965 -12.50 -31.11 10.63
C GLY A 965 -13.55 -30.06 10.29
N SER A 966 -14.72 -30.14 10.93
CA SER A 966 -15.78 -29.13 10.82
C SER A 966 -15.59 -27.98 11.83
N ASP A 967 -16.20 -26.81 11.57
CA ASP A 967 -16.19 -25.64 12.46
C ASP A 967 -16.80 -25.90 13.85
N LEU A 968 -17.66 -26.92 13.94
CA LEU A 968 -18.40 -27.26 15.15
C LEU A 968 -17.70 -28.33 16.00
N ASN A 969 -16.46 -28.72 15.68
CA ASN A 969 -15.76 -29.74 16.48
C ASN A 969 -15.55 -29.23 17.92
N PRO A 970 -16.22 -29.79 18.94
CA PRO A 970 -16.10 -29.32 20.32
C PRO A 970 -14.67 -29.41 20.84
N GLU A 971 -13.87 -30.32 20.29
CA GLU A 971 -12.47 -30.50 20.66
C GLU A 971 -11.59 -29.31 20.31
N HIS A 972 -11.97 -28.49 19.32
CA HIS A 972 -11.18 -27.32 18.93
C HIS A 972 -11.52 -26.10 19.78
N GLN A 973 -12.55 -26.11 20.63
CA GLN A 973 -13.01 -24.89 21.31
C GLN A 973 -12.00 -24.39 22.35
N ASP A 974 -11.44 -25.29 23.17
CA ASP A 974 -10.45 -24.97 24.20
C ASP A 974 -9.02 -25.15 23.68
N PRO A 975 -8.27 -24.06 23.45
CA PRO A 975 -6.95 -24.12 22.83
C PRO A 975 -5.84 -24.50 23.81
N VAL A 976 -6.10 -24.77 25.09
CA VAL A 976 -5.02 -25.00 26.08
C VAL A 976 -5.15 -26.28 26.90
N CYS A 977 -6.35 -26.84 27.00
CA CYS A 977 -6.57 -28.06 27.77
C CYS A 977 -5.66 -29.22 27.32
N ASP A 978 -5.27 -30.08 28.27
CA ASP A 978 -4.38 -31.21 28.00
C ASP A 978 -4.96 -32.16 26.94
N LYS A 979 -6.29 -32.37 26.95
CA LYS A 979 -6.97 -33.19 25.96
C LYS A 979 -6.70 -32.67 24.55
N PHE A 980 -6.96 -31.39 24.30
CA PHE A 980 -6.69 -30.79 22.99
C PHE A 980 -5.20 -30.82 22.65
N PHE A 981 -4.34 -30.34 23.56
CA PHE A 981 -2.91 -30.20 23.28
C PHE A 981 -2.23 -31.54 23.01
N LYS A 982 -2.52 -32.58 23.81
CA LYS A 982 -1.84 -33.89 23.71
C LYS A 982 -2.54 -34.83 22.75
N GLU A 983 -3.85 -35.01 22.90
CA GLU A 983 -4.60 -36.04 22.16
C GLU A 983 -5.03 -35.58 20.77
N VAL A 984 -5.15 -34.26 20.55
CA VAL A 984 -5.52 -33.70 19.23
C VAL A 984 -4.28 -33.14 18.52
N TRP A 985 -3.65 -32.11 19.08
CA TRP A 985 -2.56 -31.37 18.40
C TRP A 985 -1.30 -32.21 18.24
N ILE A 986 -0.66 -32.61 19.35
CA ILE A 986 0.59 -33.39 19.32
C ILE A 986 0.37 -34.75 18.63
N SER A 987 -0.69 -35.46 18.98
CA SER A 987 -1.00 -36.77 18.38
C SER A 987 -1.19 -36.68 16.86
N THR A 988 -1.90 -35.67 16.36
CA THR A 988 -2.08 -35.47 14.91
C THR A 988 -0.76 -35.15 14.23
N ALA A 989 0.02 -34.22 14.78
CA ALA A 989 1.32 -33.83 14.23
C ALA A 989 2.28 -35.04 14.13
N ALA A 990 2.38 -35.84 15.19
CA ALA A 990 3.25 -37.02 15.26
C ALA A 990 2.76 -38.17 14.36
N ARG A 991 1.45 -38.46 14.38
CA ARG A 991 0.82 -39.47 13.52
C ARG A 991 1.06 -39.16 12.05
N ASN A 992 0.75 -37.92 11.64
CA ASN A 992 0.89 -37.52 10.24
C ASN A 992 2.35 -37.56 9.79
N ALA A 993 3.29 -37.02 10.59
CA ALA A 993 4.72 -37.08 10.29
C ALA A 993 5.21 -38.53 10.09
N THR A 994 4.82 -39.44 11.00
CA THR A 994 5.19 -40.87 10.91
C THR A 994 4.66 -41.52 9.64
N ILE A 995 3.42 -41.25 9.26
CA ILE A 995 2.82 -41.80 8.04
C ILE A 995 3.51 -41.25 6.79
N PHE A 996 3.76 -39.93 6.72
CA PHE A 996 4.46 -39.33 5.58
C PHE A 996 5.88 -39.88 5.42
N ASP A 997 6.64 -40.01 6.51
CA ASP A 997 7.98 -40.58 6.50
C ASP A 997 7.96 -42.05 6.03
N ARG A 998 6.99 -42.84 6.50
CA ARG A 998 6.84 -44.25 6.11
C ARG A 998 6.46 -44.42 4.64
N VAL A 999 5.51 -43.62 4.15
CA VAL A 999 4.95 -43.79 2.80
C VAL A 999 5.87 -43.19 1.74
N PHE A 1000 6.34 -41.96 1.97
CA PHE A 1000 7.04 -41.18 0.94
C PHE A 1000 8.53 -41.04 1.18
N ARG A 1001 9.02 -41.29 2.40
CA ARG A 1001 10.40 -40.96 2.81
C ARG A 1001 10.71 -39.50 2.44
N CYS A 1002 9.81 -38.59 2.82
CA CYS A 1002 9.95 -37.18 2.49
C CYS A 1002 11.01 -36.48 3.34
N LEU A 1003 11.51 -35.35 2.86
CA LEU A 1003 12.44 -34.49 3.58
C LEU A 1003 11.72 -33.19 3.97
N PRO A 1004 12.13 -32.54 5.08
CA PRO A 1004 13.13 -32.98 6.06
C PRO A 1004 12.61 -34.10 6.98
N SER A 1005 13.51 -34.87 7.60
CA SER A 1005 13.17 -35.96 8.55
C SER A 1005 14.24 -36.13 9.63
N ASP A 1006 13.83 -36.52 10.85
CA ASP A 1006 14.74 -36.80 11.97
C ASP A 1006 15.62 -38.05 11.77
N GLN A 1007 15.33 -38.85 10.75
CA GLN A 1007 16.14 -40.02 10.37
C GLN A 1007 17.43 -39.66 9.60
N VAL A 1008 17.62 -38.39 9.25
CA VAL A 1008 18.74 -37.92 8.42
C VAL A 1008 19.51 -36.83 9.15
N ASN A 1009 20.59 -37.20 9.83
CA ASN A 1009 21.40 -36.31 10.66
C ASN A 1009 22.60 -35.68 9.93
N ASN A 1010 23.00 -36.25 8.78
CA ASN A 1010 24.11 -35.76 7.95
C ASN A 1010 23.90 -36.03 6.45
N LEU A 1011 24.76 -35.47 5.60
CA LEU A 1011 24.66 -35.57 4.14
C LEU A 1011 24.91 -36.99 3.61
N THR A 1012 25.65 -37.83 4.34
CA THR A 1012 25.87 -39.23 3.97
C THR A 1012 24.58 -40.03 4.14
N GLN A 1013 23.95 -39.91 5.31
CA GLN A 1013 22.65 -40.52 5.59
C GLN A 1013 21.57 -40.01 4.64
N LEU A 1014 21.64 -38.75 4.21
CA LEU A 1014 20.71 -38.19 3.22
C LEU A 1014 20.77 -38.96 1.90
N ARG A 1015 21.97 -39.18 1.36
CA ARG A 1015 22.17 -39.93 0.10
C ARG A 1015 21.66 -41.37 0.21
N GLU A 1016 21.92 -42.03 1.33
CA GLU A 1016 21.39 -43.38 1.58
C GLU A 1016 19.88 -43.41 1.73
N PHE A 1017 19.30 -42.40 2.38
CA PHE A 1017 17.87 -42.31 2.68
C PHE A 1017 17.02 -42.15 1.41
N ILE A 1018 17.52 -41.39 0.44
CA ILE A 1018 16.83 -41.09 -0.84
C ILE A 1018 16.87 -42.28 -1.80
N ASN A 1019 17.96 -43.06 -1.77
CA ASN A 1019 18.12 -44.24 -2.63
C ASN A 1019 17.32 -45.46 -2.15
N LYS A 1020 16.81 -45.44 -0.91
CA LYS A 1020 15.92 -46.49 -0.40
C LYS A 1020 14.56 -46.41 -1.10
N PRO A 1021 13.97 -47.55 -1.46
CA PRO A 1021 12.71 -47.57 -2.17
C PRO A 1021 11.58 -47.05 -1.26
N LYS A 1022 10.55 -46.47 -1.89
CA LYS A 1022 9.44 -45.79 -1.23
C LYS A 1022 8.22 -46.70 -1.26
N LEU A 1023 7.50 -46.80 -0.15
CA LEU A 1023 6.26 -47.60 -0.10
C LEU A 1023 5.24 -47.12 -1.14
N ALA A 1024 5.18 -45.80 -1.39
CA ALA A 1024 4.35 -45.21 -2.44
C ALA A 1024 4.60 -45.76 -3.85
N ASN A 1025 5.82 -46.25 -4.13
CA ASN A 1025 6.21 -46.83 -5.42
C ASN A 1025 6.15 -48.36 -5.38
N ASP A 1026 6.60 -48.98 -4.29
CA ASP A 1026 6.71 -50.44 -4.17
C ASP A 1026 5.35 -51.13 -3.99
N ASP A 1027 4.48 -50.56 -3.16
CA ASP A 1027 3.15 -51.08 -2.86
C ASP A 1027 2.15 -49.91 -2.72
N PRO A 1028 1.67 -49.37 -3.86
CA PRO A 1028 0.75 -48.23 -3.87
C PRO A 1028 -0.57 -48.49 -3.14
N ALA A 1029 -1.05 -49.75 -3.12
CA ALA A 1029 -2.28 -50.12 -2.45
C ALA A 1029 -2.14 -49.97 -0.93
N LYS A 1030 -1.07 -50.54 -0.36
CA LYS A 1030 -0.76 -50.39 1.06
C LYS A 1030 -0.42 -48.94 1.44
N ALA A 1031 0.27 -48.21 0.55
CA ALA A 1031 0.51 -46.79 0.74
C ALA A 1031 -0.81 -46.01 0.86
N ALA A 1032 -1.77 -46.26 -0.04
CA ALA A 1032 -3.07 -45.62 0.00
C ALA A 1032 -3.86 -45.95 1.29
N GLU A 1033 -3.76 -47.18 1.81
CA GLU A 1033 -4.37 -47.55 3.10
C GLU A 1033 -3.76 -46.81 4.29
N GLU A 1034 -2.43 -46.64 4.32
CA GLU A 1034 -1.77 -45.87 5.36
C GLU A 1034 -2.15 -44.38 5.29
N LEU A 1035 -2.25 -43.83 4.09
CA LEU A 1035 -2.59 -42.41 3.86
C LEU A 1035 -4.03 -42.06 4.27
N LYS A 1036 -4.97 -43.02 4.27
CA LYS A 1036 -6.33 -42.82 4.81
C LYS A 1036 -6.35 -42.47 6.31
N LYS A 1037 -5.27 -42.75 7.04
CA LYS A 1037 -5.14 -42.42 8.47
C LYS A 1037 -4.68 -40.98 8.71
N ILE A 1038 -4.24 -40.27 7.68
CA ILE A 1038 -3.89 -38.84 7.76
C ILE A 1038 -5.17 -38.03 8.03
N ARG A 1039 -5.06 -37.08 8.94
CA ARG A 1039 -6.12 -36.10 9.23
C ARG A 1039 -5.51 -34.71 9.29
N GLY A 1040 -6.03 -33.78 8.49
CA GLY A 1040 -5.47 -32.44 8.37
C GLY A 1040 -4.09 -32.42 7.70
N PHE A 1041 -3.39 -31.31 7.86
CA PHE A 1041 -2.09 -31.04 7.24
C PHE A 1041 -0.94 -30.95 8.24
N LEU A 1042 -1.25 -30.83 9.54
CA LEU A 1042 -0.27 -30.63 10.58
C LEU A 1042 0.70 -31.81 10.69
N VAL A 1043 2.00 -31.54 10.66
CA VAL A 1043 3.08 -32.51 10.89
C VAL A 1043 4.08 -31.96 11.90
N GLN A 1044 4.64 -32.83 12.73
CA GLN A 1044 5.69 -32.44 13.68
C GLN A 1044 6.94 -31.95 12.93
N PHE A 1045 7.56 -30.86 13.41
CA PHE A 1045 8.79 -30.34 12.82
C PHE A 1045 10.00 -31.20 13.21
N PRO A 1046 10.85 -31.64 12.27
CA PRO A 1046 12.02 -32.48 12.58
C PRO A 1046 13.19 -31.63 13.10
N PHE A 1047 13.60 -31.85 14.34
CA PHE A 1047 14.68 -31.09 15.01
C PHE A 1047 16.09 -31.56 14.65
N ARG A 1048 16.23 -32.85 14.30
CA ARG A 1048 17.52 -33.54 14.12
C ARG A 1048 17.99 -33.60 12.67
N PHE A 1049 17.21 -33.06 11.74
CA PHE A 1049 17.55 -33.07 10.32
C PHE A 1049 18.83 -32.28 10.03
N LEU A 1050 19.86 -32.93 9.50
CA LEU A 1050 21.20 -32.34 9.27
C LEU A 1050 21.78 -31.66 10.54
N GLU A 1051 21.63 -32.28 11.71
CA GLU A 1051 22.16 -31.73 12.97
C GLU A 1051 23.68 -31.83 13.11
N GLU A 1052 24.31 -32.79 12.43
CA GLU A 1052 25.76 -32.98 12.44
C GLU A 1052 26.47 -32.10 11.38
N GLU A 1053 25.70 -31.41 10.54
CA GLU A 1053 26.22 -30.56 9.46
C GLU A 1053 26.35 -29.09 9.88
N TYR A 1054 27.42 -28.45 9.41
CA TYR A 1054 27.55 -27.00 9.49
C TYR A 1054 26.84 -26.33 8.31
N LEU A 1055 25.57 -25.98 8.52
CA LEU A 1055 24.66 -25.48 7.48
C LEU A 1055 24.93 -24.05 6.97
N LEU A 1056 25.98 -23.38 7.47
CA LEU A 1056 26.35 -22.06 6.94
C LEU A 1056 27.22 -22.21 5.69
N PRO A 1057 27.13 -21.26 4.73
CA PRO A 1057 27.88 -21.35 3.47
C PRO A 1057 29.39 -21.48 3.72
N SER A 1058 30.03 -22.45 3.06
CA SER A 1058 31.47 -22.69 3.19
C SER A 1058 32.29 -21.49 2.71
N VAL A 1059 33.43 -21.24 3.37
CA VAL A 1059 34.35 -20.14 3.03
C VAL A 1059 34.78 -20.24 1.56
N GLY A 1060 34.55 -19.17 0.79
CA GLY A 1060 34.88 -19.08 -0.64
C GLY A 1060 33.70 -19.32 -1.59
N THR A 1061 32.52 -19.68 -1.09
CA THR A 1061 31.27 -19.68 -1.89
C THR A 1061 30.77 -18.25 -2.09
N LYS A 1062 30.00 -17.98 -3.16
CA LYS A 1062 29.41 -16.64 -3.40
C LYS A 1062 28.54 -16.20 -2.22
N GLU A 1063 27.82 -17.15 -1.63
CA GLU A 1063 26.93 -16.95 -0.48
C GLU A 1063 27.71 -16.70 0.82
N SER A 1064 28.95 -17.16 0.95
CA SER A 1064 29.82 -16.79 2.08
C SER A 1064 30.39 -15.37 1.96
N MET A 1065 30.36 -14.77 0.77
CA MET A 1065 30.84 -13.39 0.56
C MET A 1065 29.77 -12.34 0.87
N VAL A 1066 28.50 -12.73 0.99
CA VAL A 1066 27.44 -11.81 1.43
C VAL A 1066 27.40 -11.73 2.95
N PRO A 1067 27.12 -10.55 3.53
CA PRO A 1067 27.01 -10.40 4.98
C PRO A 1067 25.97 -11.36 5.57
N MET A 1068 26.23 -11.89 6.76
CA MET A 1068 25.31 -12.81 7.46
C MET A 1068 23.92 -12.21 7.65
N GLU A 1069 23.84 -10.89 7.79
CA GLU A 1069 22.60 -10.12 7.92
C GLU A 1069 21.64 -10.27 6.73
N VAL A 1070 22.11 -10.78 5.59
CA VAL A 1070 21.24 -11.12 4.44
C VAL A 1070 20.25 -12.22 4.82
N TRP A 1071 20.68 -13.15 5.67
CA TRP A 1071 19.95 -14.36 6.06
C TRP A 1071 19.22 -14.21 7.41
N THR A 1072 19.45 -13.11 8.17
CA THR A 1072 18.89 -12.93 9.52
C THR A 1072 17.73 -11.98 9.66
#